data_AF-A0ABD2KMA7-F1
#
_entry.id   AF-A0ABD2KMA7-F1
#
_cell.length_a   1.000
_cell.length_b   1.000
_cell.length_c   1.000
_cell.angle_alpha   90.00
_cell.angle_beta   90.00
_cell.angle_gamma   90.00
#
_symmetry.space_group_name_H-M   'P 1'
#
loop_
_entity.id
_entity.type
_entity.pdbx_description
1 polymer ?
#
loop_
_entity_poly.entity_id
_entity_poly.type
_entity_poly.pdbx_seq_one_letter_code
_entity_poly.pdbx_strand_id
1 'polypeptide(L)'
;MPATKCPPRLFLAHKSNSYIFAVEHNAIQTPLGPSPLCVSELFGDDGTVFRGPGTPFSCATGQLLLIPGKQRPPLSVEQIERYRNEKKWRRKRLTFYSVLWLGSLFSLVFALFLVHVHPKCAPSSSLSREWWKGTLIYEIWTLSFHESTGMGVIDFTALSQQIDATMDQFDAFVEAAHRKGIRVLLDLPLAITSIAHPWFRRSALAARPENAPFADFYHWRRSAVPSNSAFVSAFDGSMLKYFHVANRADLPVLNWQNANVSSAVRAALSFWLGHGVDGFHLAGIDYLHRTADGRRPSWDEIVAILKSFKTNAEEQWRIRRRDGEGKIFLFTSHEHLSEALKVRLVDEVGLDTVVNTELRDLALGNRVCANKTAQSVPAMSVAECANEILADLLLFHQLFTNVWPLWSVGGPFARRLASRVDGKVYVELIMLLQFALPGTPIIYYGDELGLRDVQNLKFPQRGPMPWDSSSPFDNRTDGAGSIETNFEDELADSRSFLHSVRAMARLRLRDAALRADGTADGRTYITKRVDGQAFALCRYLCCREEEKKWNGGDESQQQRMSTTVYGDSVVVLVNFGPTPLTFSLSDLPPFHRRGVYRRGRIVARSANAASKFALGHGIDLNGRQVHIGAGQGIVFKAFEF
;
A
#
# COMPACT_ATOMS: atom_id res chain seq x y z
N MET A 1 42.79 34.67 -40.31
CA MET A 1 42.00 33.47 -39.92
C MET A 1 41.94 33.43 -38.40
N PRO A 2 40.84 33.85 -37.76
CA PRO A 2 40.81 34.24 -36.34
C PRO A 2 39.96 33.31 -35.44
N ALA A 3 40.32 33.17 -34.15
CA ALA A 3 39.63 33.74 -32.96
C ALA A 3 38.32 33.02 -32.54
N THR A 4 38.28 32.23 -31.45
CA THR A 4 38.15 32.57 -29.99
C THR A 4 36.76 33.05 -29.51
N LYS A 5 36.43 32.61 -28.27
CA LYS A 5 35.52 33.20 -27.24
C LYS A 5 34.16 32.52 -26.98
N CYS A 6 33.80 32.54 -25.70
CA CYS A 6 32.61 31.98 -25.05
C CYS A 6 31.31 32.72 -25.39
N PRO A 7 30.14 32.12 -25.06
CA PRO A 7 28.96 32.82 -24.59
C PRO A 7 28.78 32.76 -23.05
N PRO A 8 27.88 33.56 -22.44
CA PRO A 8 27.91 33.89 -21.00
C PRO A 8 26.76 33.29 -20.15
N ARG A 9 26.75 33.65 -18.85
CA ARG A 9 25.64 33.44 -17.89
C ARG A 9 24.64 34.63 -17.89
N LEU A 10 23.50 34.42 -17.19
CA LEU A 10 22.41 35.34 -16.83
C LEU A 10 21.44 35.70 -17.98
N PHE A 11 20.13 35.92 -17.75
CA PHE A 11 19.41 36.30 -16.52
C PHE A 11 18.17 35.44 -16.18
N LEU A 12 17.77 35.50 -14.91
CA LEU A 12 16.44 35.09 -14.41
C LEU A 12 15.33 36.00 -14.96
N ALA A 13 14.19 35.42 -15.33
CA ALA A 13 12.93 36.14 -15.50
C ALA A 13 11.79 35.37 -14.81
N HIS A 14 11.45 35.80 -13.59
CA HIS A 14 10.22 35.39 -12.93
C HIS A 14 9.02 36.01 -13.68
N LYS A 15 8.12 35.19 -14.22
CA LYS A 15 6.67 35.44 -14.12
C LYS A 15 5.83 34.22 -14.51
N SER A 16 4.89 33.94 -13.64
CA SER A 16 3.67 33.19 -13.86
C SER A 16 3.11 33.28 -15.29
N ASN A 17 2.81 32.15 -15.91
CA ASN A 17 1.41 31.74 -16.08
C ASN A 17 1.31 30.29 -16.60
N SER A 18 0.58 29.50 -15.83
CA SER A 18 0.07 28.16 -16.14
C SER A 18 -0.59 28.07 -17.53
N TYR A 19 -0.21 27.06 -18.32
CA TYR A 19 -1.13 26.45 -19.29
C TYR A 19 -1.06 24.92 -19.23
N ILE A 20 -2.27 24.37 -19.24
CA ILE A 20 -2.67 22.98 -19.04
C ILE A 20 -1.99 22.04 -20.05
N PHE A 21 -1.30 21.01 -19.56
CA PHE A 21 -1.00 19.82 -20.36
C PHE A 21 -2.15 18.82 -20.27
N ALA A 22 -3.00 18.78 -21.30
CA ALA A 22 -3.88 17.64 -21.53
C ALA A 22 -3.12 16.64 -22.42
N VAL A 23 -2.70 15.52 -21.85
CA VAL A 23 -2.16 14.38 -22.61
C VAL A 23 -3.34 13.51 -23.02
N GLU A 24 -3.79 13.64 -24.28
CA GLU A 24 -4.78 12.75 -24.87
C GLU A 24 -4.10 11.72 -25.78
N HIS A 25 -4.72 10.53 -25.90
CA HIS A 25 -4.11 9.34 -26.47
C HIS A 25 -3.71 9.47 -27.95
N ASN A 26 -2.60 8.82 -28.32
CA ASN A 26 -2.18 8.60 -29.70
C ASN A 26 -3.30 8.00 -30.57
N ALA A 27 -3.92 8.84 -31.40
CA ALA A 27 -4.68 8.43 -32.57
C ALA A 27 -3.95 8.97 -33.81
N ILE A 28 -3.57 8.08 -34.73
CA ILE A 28 -2.79 8.42 -35.92
C ILE A 28 -3.66 9.23 -36.88
N GLN A 29 -3.32 10.50 -37.11
CA GLN A 29 -3.82 11.29 -38.23
C GLN A 29 -2.70 12.05 -38.95
N THR A 30 -2.60 11.78 -40.24
CA THR A 30 -1.70 12.43 -41.20
C THR A 30 -2.13 13.87 -41.50
N PRO A 31 -1.21 14.82 -41.70
CA PRO A 31 -1.55 16.19 -42.08
C PRO A 31 -1.91 16.30 -43.57
N LEU A 32 -2.94 17.09 -43.89
CA LEU A 32 -3.28 17.50 -45.25
C LEU A 32 -2.73 18.90 -45.55
N GLY A 33 -1.91 19.01 -46.59
CA GLY A 33 -1.45 20.25 -47.23
C GLY A 33 -1.51 20.10 -48.76
N PRO A 34 -1.65 21.18 -49.55
CA PRO A 34 -2.37 21.07 -50.83
C PRO A 34 -1.51 20.95 -52.11
N SER A 35 -1.91 19.98 -52.95
CA SER A 35 -1.90 20.06 -54.43
C SER A 35 -0.53 20.05 -55.17
N PRO A 36 -0.49 19.85 -56.50
CA PRO A 36 -0.72 18.54 -57.12
C PRO A 36 0.32 18.16 -58.20
N LEU A 37 0.88 16.95 -58.16
CA LEU A 37 1.70 16.41 -59.25
C LEU A 37 1.41 14.92 -59.49
N CYS A 38 1.05 14.58 -60.73
CA CYS A 38 0.97 13.21 -61.21
C CYS A 38 2.31 12.78 -61.80
N VAL A 39 2.96 11.76 -61.23
CA VAL A 39 3.82 10.82 -61.98
C VAL A 39 3.57 9.43 -61.41
N SER A 40 3.45 8.44 -62.30
CA SER A 40 3.31 7.03 -61.98
C SER A 40 4.61 6.29 -62.27
N GLU A 41 5.13 5.52 -61.32
CA GLU A 41 6.08 4.45 -61.61
C GLU A 41 6.08 3.43 -60.46
N LEU A 42 5.71 2.18 -60.76
CA LEU A 42 5.87 1.03 -59.88
C LEU A 42 7.12 0.28 -60.34
N PHE A 43 8.20 0.38 -59.57
CA PHE A 43 9.35 -0.49 -59.74
C PHE A 43 9.10 -1.83 -59.07
N GLY A 44 9.35 -2.93 -59.79
CA GLY A 44 9.72 -4.21 -59.19
C GLY A 44 11.24 -4.32 -59.16
N ASP A 45 11.80 -4.96 -58.14
CA ASP A 45 13.23 -4.87 -57.79
C ASP A 45 14.21 -5.41 -58.84
N ASP A 46 13.74 -6.12 -59.88
CA ASP A 46 14.57 -6.77 -60.91
C ASP A 46 14.59 -6.06 -62.28
N GLY A 47 14.11 -4.82 -62.39
CA GLY A 47 14.49 -3.89 -63.47
C GLY A 47 14.03 -4.20 -64.91
N THR A 48 13.02 -5.07 -65.12
CA THR A 48 12.52 -5.42 -66.47
C THR A 48 11.19 -4.72 -66.85
N VAL A 49 11.14 -4.15 -68.06
CA VAL A 49 9.96 -3.40 -68.57
C VAL A 49 9.11 -4.28 -69.49
N PHE A 50 7.85 -4.55 -69.12
CA PHE A 50 6.87 -5.20 -70.00
C PHE A 50 6.16 -4.19 -70.91
N ARG A 51 6.25 -4.38 -72.24
CA ARG A 51 5.43 -3.69 -73.24
C ARG A 51 4.35 -4.63 -73.79
N GLY A 52 3.08 -4.38 -73.46
CA GLY A 52 1.92 -4.95 -74.15
C GLY A 52 1.37 -3.97 -75.21
N PRO A 53 0.99 -4.41 -76.42
CA PRO A 53 0.60 -3.51 -77.50
C PRO A 53 -0.91 -3.24 -77.58
N GLY A 54 -1.28 -2.04 -78.06
CA GLY A 54 -2.47 -1.85 -78.88
C GLY A 54 -3.81 -1.59 -78.17
N THR A 55 -4.05 -0.35 -77.76
CA THR A 55 -5.24 0.40 -78.21
C THR A 55 -5.06 1.90 -77.91
N PRO A 56 -5.25 2.81 -78.88
CA PRO A 56 -5.04 4.24 -78.67
C PRO A 56 -6.28 4.88 -78.05
N PHE A 57 -6.37 4.90 -76.72
CA PHE A 57 -7.33 5.79 -76.06
C PHE A 57 -6.83 7.23 -76.14
N SER A 58 -7.34 7.91 -77.17
CA SER A 58 -7.27 9.36 -77.36
C SER A 58 -7.38 10.12 -76.04
N CYS A 59 -6.50 11.12 -75.84
CA CYS A 59 -6.75 12.22 -74.92
C CYS A 59 -7.90 13.10 -75.44
N ALA A 60 -9.09 12.53 -75.52
CA ALA A 60 -10.32 13.28 -75.58
C ALA A 60 -10.46 14.01 -74.24
N THR A 61 -10.40 15.34 -74.33
CA THR A 61 -10.85 16.30 -73.31
C THR A 61 -11.94 15.70 -72.42
N GLY A 62 -11.71 15.70 -71.10
CA GLY A 62 -12.66 15.16 -70.13
C GLY A 62 -14.03 15.84 -70.25
N GLN A 63 -14.93 15.24 -71.03
CA GLN A 63 -16.36 15.48 -70.92
C GLN A 63 -16.80 14.92 -69.57
N LEU A 64 -16.69 15.79 -68.57
CA LEU A 64 -17.53 15.69 -67.39
C LEU A 64 -18.95 15.46 -67.90
N LEU A 65 -19.64 14.43 -67.38
CA LEU A 65 -21.05 14.16 -67.66
C LEU A 65 -21.91 15.30 -67.06
N LEU A 66 -21.87 16.44 -67.73
CA LEU A 66 -22.75 17.57 -67.53
C LEU A 66 -24.15 17.12 -67.96
N ILE A 67 -24.92 16.65 -66.99
CA ILE A 67 -26.38 16.70 -67.06
C ILE A 67 -26.73 18.13 -67.52
N PRO A 68 -27.38 18.34 -68.67
CA PRO A 68 -27.60 19.67 -69.24
C PRO A 68 -28.67 20.42 -68.42
N GLY A 69 -28.25 20.96 -67.28
CA GLY A 69 -29.12 21.36 -66.17
C GLY A 69 -28.62 22.57 -65.40
N LYS A 70 -28.26 23.65 -66.10
CA LYS A 70 -28.06 25.01 -65.55
C LYS A 70 -27.30 25.07 -64.21
N GLN A 71 -26.01 24.73 -64.20
CA GLN A 71 -25.12 25.28 -63.17
C GLN A 71 -25.03 26.80 -63.38
N ARG A 72 -25.80 27.55 -62.57
CA ARG A 72 -25.71 29.01 -62.54
C ARG A 72 -24.38 29.39 -61.85
N PRO A 73 -23.70 30.48 -62.28
CA PRO A 73 -22.55 30.97 -61.53
C PRO A 73 -22.95 31.28 -60.08
N PRO A 74 -22.02 31.17 -59.10
CA PRO A 74 -22.29 31.59 -57.74
C PRO A 74 -22.72 33.06 -57.74
N LEU A 75 -23.85 33.35 -57.09
CA LEU A 75 -24.41 34.71 -57.10
C LEU A 75 -23.45 35.67 -56.40
N SER A 76 -23.27 36.85 -56.97
CA SER A 76 -22.54 37.94 -56.30
C SER A 76 -23.31 38.43 -55.07
N VAL A 77 -22.61 39.06 -54.13
CA VAL A 77 -23.21 39.57 -52.87
C VAL A 77 -24.43 40.44 -53.17
N GLU A 78 -24.31 41.39 -54.10
CA GLU A 78 -25.38 42.29 -54.57
C GLU A 78 -26.61 41.55 -55.15
N GLN A 79 -26.40 40.39 -55.76
CA GLN A 79 -27.50 39.56 -56.29
C GLN A 79 -28.17 38.76 -55.16
N ILE A 80 -27.42 38.28 -54.17
CA ILE A 80 -27.95 37.59 -52.99
C ILE A 80 -28.74 38.56 -52.10
N GLU A 81 -28.29 39.81 -51.95
CA GLU A 81 -28.96 40.80 -51.10
C GLU A 81 -30.41 41.09 -51.51
N ARG A 82 -30.72 41.06 -52.82
CA ARG A 82 -32.10 41.21 -53.31
C ARG A 82 -33.05 40.12 -52.79
N TYR A 83 -32.54 38.90 -52.58
CA TYR A 83 -33.31 37.76 -52.07
C TYR A 83 -33.15 37.55 -50.56
N ARG A 84 -32.27 38.29 -49.88
CA ARG A 84 -31.98 38.19 -48.43
C ARG A 84 -33.25 38.26 -47.57
N ASN A 85 -34.16 39.15 -47.94
CA ASN A 85 -35.41 39.42 -47.22
C ASN A 85 -36.65 38.72 -47.82
N GLU A 86 -36.49 37.90 -48.85
CA GLU A 86 -37.60 37.18 -49.48
C GLU A 86 -38.29 36.27 -48.44
N LYS A 87 -39.62 36.40 -48.31
CA LYS A 87 -40.41 35.74 -47.23
C LYS A 87 -40.12 34.23 -47.11
N LYS A 88 -39.93 33.54 -48.24
CA LYS A 88 -39.63 32.10 -48.30
C LYS A 88 -38.28 31.74 -47.66
N TRP A 89 -37.21 32.44 -48.03
CA TRP A 89 -35.86 32.19 -47.51
C TRP A 89 -35.69 32.74 -46.09
N ARG A 90 -36.27 33.89 -45.77
CA ARG A 90 -36.29 34.43 -44.41
C ARG A 90 -36.98 33.47 -43.44
N ARG A 91 -38.13 32.88 -43.81
CA ARG A 91 -38.84 31.89 -42.98
C ARG A 91 -38.00 30.62 -42.79
N LYS A 92 -37.45 30.03 -43.86
CA LYS A 92 -36.57 28.85 -43.76
C LYS A 92 -35.35 29.09 -42.87
N ARG A 93 -34.68 30.23 -43.02
CA ARG A 93 -33.49 30.60 -42.23
C ARG A 93 -33.84 30.78 -40.75
N LEU A 94 -34.95 31.45 -40.45
CA LEU A 94 -35.44 31.61 -39.08
C LEU A 94 -35.80 30.26 -38.45
N THR A 95 -36.52 29.39 -39.18
CA THR A 95 -36.81 28.02 -38.70
C THR A 95 -35.54 27.23 -38.43
N PHE A 96 -34.52 27.31 -39.29
CA PHE A 96 -33.25 26.61 -39.07
C PHE A 96 -32.51 27.13 -37.83
N TYR A 97 -32.42 28.45 -37.64
CA TYR A 97 -31.86 29.02 -36.40
C TYR A 97 -32.67 28.63 -35.17
N SER A 98 -34.01 28.67 -35.22
CA SER A 98 -34.86 28.24 -34.10
C SER A 98 -34.63 26.78 -33.75
N VAL A 99 -34.54 25.88 -34.74
CA VAL A 99 -34.24 24.44 -34.50
C VAL A 99 -32.84 24.26 -33.90
N LEU A 100 -31.84 24.99 -34.39
CA LEU A 100 -30.47 24.95 -33.84
C LEU A 100 -30.42 25.41 -32.38
N TRP A 101 -31.05 26.54 -32.06
CA TRP A 101 -31.10 27.09 -30.69
C TRP A 101 -31.91 26.21 -29.74
N LEU A 102 -33.06 25.67 -30.19
CA LEU A 102 -33.85 24.72 -29.41
C LEU A 102 -33.12 23.39 -29.19
N GLY A 103 -32.39 22.89 -30.20
CA GLY A 103 -31.56 21.69 -30.07
C GLY A 103 -30.38 21.89 -29.11
N SER A 104 -29.74 23.06 -29.16
CA SER A 104 -28.65 23.42 -28.22
C SER A 104 -29.18 23.56 -26.79
N LEU A 105 -30.34 24.19 -26.61
CA LEU A 105 -31.01 24.30 -25.31
C LEU A 105 -31.44 22.92 -24.77
N PHE A 106 -32.00 22.06 -25.62
CA PHE A 106 -32.35 20.69 -25.25
C PHE A 106 -31.10 19.89 -24.85
N SER A 107 -30.00 19.99 -25.60
CA SER A 107 -28.74 19.33 -25.26
C SER A 107 -28.18 19.81 -23.92
N LEU A 108 -28.24 21.11 -23.63
CA LEU A 108 -27.82 21.68 -22.35
C LEU A 108 -28.71 21.20 -21.19
N VAL A 109 -30.05 21.24 -21.36
CA VAL A 109 -31.00 20.78 -20.35
C VAL A 109 -30.87 19.28 -20.11
N PHE A 110 -30.65 18.48 -21.16
CA PHE A 110 -30.41 17.04 -21.05
C PHE A 110 -29.08 16.74 -20.35
N ALA A 111 -28.01 17.49 -20.62
CA ALA A 111 -26.75 17.36 -19.90
C ALA A 111 -26.90 17.70 -18.40
N LEU A 112 -27.61 18.79 -18.07
CA LEU A 112 -27.92 19.17 -16.70
C LEU A 112 -28.82 18.13 -16.00
N PHE A 113 -29.79 17.57 -16.70
CA PHE A 113 -30.64 16.48 -16.22
C PHE A 113 -29.82 15.21 -15.95
N LEU A 114 -28.94 14.81 -16.86
CA LEU A 114 -28.01 13.69 -16.63
C LEU A 114 -27.13 13.94 -15.40
N VAL A 115 -26.56 15.14 -15.23
CA VAL A 115 -25.76 15.50 -14.05
C VAL A 115 -26.59 15.45 -12.75
N HIS A 116 -27.89 15.75 -12.80
CA HIS A 116 -28.77 15.71 -11.63
C HIS A 116 -29.32 14.31 -11.30
N VAL A 117 -29.56 13.48 -12.33
CA VAL A 117 -30.16 12.14 -12.21
C VAL A 117 -29.10 11.04 -12.11
N HIS A 118 -27.88 11.27 -12.59
CA HIS A 118 -26.78 10.37 -12.24
C HIS A 118 -26.68 10.29 -10.71
N PRO A 119 -26.67 9.09 -10.12
CA PRO A 119 -26.40 8.96 -8.70
C PRO A 119 -25.07 9.66 -8.45
N LYS A 120 -25.03 10.53 -7.44
CA LYS A 120 -23.79 11.11 -6.98
C LYS A 120 -22.86 9.94 -6.71
N CYS A 121 -21.84 9.76 -7.54
CA CYS A 121 -20.74 8.87 -7.20
C CYS A 121 -20.34 9.28 -5.79
N ALA A 122 -20.24 8.31 -4.88
CA ALA A 122 -19.72 8.57 -3.55
C ALA A 122 -18.48 9.44 -3.75
N PRO A 123 -18.45 10.67 -3.18
CA PRO A 123 -17.37 11.61 -3.49
C PRO A 123 -16.09 10.84 -3.25
N SER A 124 -15.18 10.79 -4.23
CA SER A 124 -13.95 10.01 -4.10
C SER A 124 -13.21 10.56 -2.88
N SER A 125 -13.41 9.92 -1.73
CA SER A 125 -13.36 10.53 -0.40
C SER A 125 -11.93 10.51 0.08
N SER A 126 -11.11 11.18 -0.73
CA SER A 126 -9.72 10.86 -1.02
C SER A 126 -9.49 9.38 -1.38
N LEU A 127 -9.11 9.12 -2.64
CA LEU A 127 -7.86 8.38 -2.79
C LEU A 127 -6.85 9.20 -1.96
N SER A 128 -6.46 8.64 -0.83
CA SER A 128 -5.83 9.32 0.28
C SER A 128 -4.77 10.33 -0.17
N ARG A 129 -4.88 11.59 0.29
CA ARG A 129 -3.80 12.60 0.13
C ARG A 129 -2.47 12.10 0.73
N GLU A 130 -2.58 11.16 1.66
CA GLU A 130 -1.50 10.47 2.35
C GLU A 130 -1.12 9.19 1.59
N TRP A 131 0.12 9.16 1.09
CA TRP A 131 0.59 8.15 0.14
C TRP A 131 0.65 6.71 0.69
N TRP A 132 0.70 6.53 2.01
CA TRP A 132 0.75 5.21 2.68
C TRP A 132 -0.60 4.50 2.75
N LYS A 133 -1.71 5.23 2.61
CA LYS A 133 -3.09 4.73 2.79
C LYS A 133 -3.70 4.05 1.55
N GLY A 134 -2.88 3.65 0.59
CA GLY A 134 -3.35 2.99 -0.64
C GLY A 134 -2.29 2.14 -1.32
N THR A 135 -1.29 1.70 -0.53
CA THR A 135 -0.08 1.03 -0.99
C THR A 135 0.20 -0.24 -0.16
N LEU A 136 1.41 -0.78 -0.31
CA LEU A 136 1.96 -1.91 0.42
C LEU A 136 3.25 -1.42 1.09
N ILE A 137 3.56 -1.89 2.29
CA ILE A 137 4.89 -1.70 2.90
C ILE A 137 5.64 -3.03 2.81
N TYR A 138 6.91 -2.99 2.43
CA TYR A 138 7.78 -4.16 2.40
C TYR A 138 8.94 -3.93 3.37
N GLU A 139 8.97 -4.72 4.44
CA GLU A 139 9.89 -4.59 5.58
C GLU A 139 11.13 -5.45 5.34
N ILE A 140 12.30 -4.80 5.28
CA ILE A 140 13.59 -5.42 4.95
C ILE A 140 14.50 -5.31 6.17
N TRP A 141 15.03 -6.44 6.65
CA TRP A 141 16.25 -6.42 7.45
C TRP A 141 17.40 -6.26 6.44
N THR A 142 18.17 -5.17 6.54
CA THR A 142 19.20 -4.76 5.55
C THR A 142 20.51 -5.51 5.72
N LEU A 143 20.85 -5.76 6.97
CA LEU A 143 21.70 -6.87 7.34
C LEU A 143 20.88 -8.16 7.15
N SER A 144 21.48 -9.35 7.21
CA SER A 144 20.95 -10.61 6.65
C SER A 144 20.72 -10.61 5.13
N PHE A 145 20.47 -9.47 4.47
CA PHE A 145 20.96 -9.27 3.10
C PHE A 145 22.50 -9.42 3.06
N HIS A 146 23.18 -9.06 4.17
CA HIS A 146 24.55 -9.47 4.54
C HIS A 146 24.67 -9.70 6.07
N GLU A 147 25.39 -10.73 6.53
CA GLU A 147 25.39 -11.21 7.93
C GLU A 147 25.48 -10.14 9.05
N SER A 148 24.68 -10.29 10.12
CA SER A 148 24.89 -9.56 11.38
C SER A 148 24.21 -10.18 12.60
N THR A 149 24.62 -9.75 13.80
CA THR A 149 24.12 -10.24 15.10
C THR A 149 23.70 -9.13 16.08
N GLY A 150 23.74 -7.86 15.66
CA GLY A 150 23.47 -6.68 16.50
C GLY A 150 22.02 -6.18 16.46
N MET A 151 21.57 -5.51 17.54
CA MET A 151 20.22 -4.91 17.63
C MET A 151 20.18 -3.54 18.33
N GLY A 152 21.33 -2.97 18.71
CA GLY A 152 21.39 -1.67 19.38
C GLY A 152 22.02 -0.63 18.47
N VAL A 153 21.47 0.59 18.46
CA VAL A 153 22.06 1.72 17.75
C VAL A 153 23.47 2.00 18.27
N ILE A 154 24.44 2.17 17.37
CA ILE A 154 25.85 2.51 17.69
C ILE A 154 26.18 3.94 17.24
N ASP A 155 25.56 4.40 16.15
CA ASP A 155 25.50 5.78 15.71
C ASP A 155 24.09 6.02 15.13
N PHE A 156 23.50 7.19 15.39
CA PHE A 156 22.19 7.57 14.88
C PHE A 156 22.24 8.27 13.51
N THR A 157 23.42 8.64 13.05
CA THR A 157 23.71 9.52 11.90
C THR A 157 24.73 8.93 10.93
N ALA A 158 24.91 7.61 10.96
CA ALA A 158 25.79 6.88 10.05
C ALA A 158 25.18 5.53 9.65
N LEU A 159 25.62 5.01 8.52
CA LEU A 159 25.36 3.62 8.12
C LEU A 159 26.17 2.67 9.01
N SER A 160 25.67 1.44 9.19
CA SER A 160 26.44 0.39 9.88
C SER A 160 27.70 0.04 9.08
N GLN A 161 28.83 -0.14 9.78
CA GLN A 161 30.09 -0.62 9.17
C GLN A 161 29.98 -2.02 8.52
N GLN A 162 28.89 -2.75 8.79
CA GLN A 162 28.57 -4.04 8.17
C GLN A 162 27.87 -3.89 6.81
N ILE A 163 27.44 -2.68 6.45
CA ILE A 163 26.91 -2.34 5.13
C ILE A 163 28.08 -1.70 4.37
N ASP A 164 28.55 -2.36 3.31
CA ASP A 164 29.60 -1.82 2.42
C ASP A 164 29.01 -0.75 1.49
N ALA A 165 28.62 0.38 2.08
CA ALA A 165 28.05 1.52 1.38
C ALA A 165 28.40 2.86 2.06
N THR A 166 28.57 3.88 1.22
CA THR A 166 28.75 5.28 1.60
C THR A 166 27.40 6.01 1.70
N MET A 167 27.39 7.19 2.34
CA MET A 167 26.19 8.05 2.34
C MET A 167 25.79 8.47 0.91
N ASP A 168 26.75 8.74 0.03
CA ASP A 168 26.47 9.08 -1.38
C ASP A 168 25.74 7.93 -2.11
N GLN A 169 26.08 6.67 -1.80
CA GLN A 169 25.37 5.49 -2.32
C GLN A 169 23.97 5.32 -1.70
N PHE A 170 23.78 5.70 -0.43
CA PHE A 170 22.46 5.76 0.20
C PHE A 170 21.56 6.81 -0.47
N ASP A 171 22.08 8.01 -0.72
CA ASP A 171 21.35 9.07 -1.41
C ASP A 171 20.97 8.64 -2.84
N ALA A 172 21.91 8.05 -3.59
CA ALA A 172 21.65 7.48 -4.91
C ALA A 172 20.58 6.36 -4.89
N PHE A 173 20.54 5.55 -3.82
CA PHE A 173 19.50 4.55 -3.59
C PHE A 173 18.13 5.19 -3.33
N VAL A 174 18.04 6.20 -2.45
CA VAL A 174 16.80 6.92 -2.14
C VAL A 174 16.24 7.58 -3.41
N GLU A 175 17.09 8.28 -4.18
CA GLU A 175 16.66 8.84 -5.46
C GLU A 175 16.19 7.76 -6.45
N ALA A 176 16.87 6.61 -6.53
CA ALA A 176 16.48 5.52 -7.41
C ALA A 176 15.14 4.88 -7.00
N ALA A 177 14.83 4.83 -5.70
CA ALA A 177 13.54 4.44 -5.17
C ALA A 177 12.46 5.48 -5.55
N HIS A 178 12.71 6.77 -5.31
CA HIS A 178 11.80 7.87 -5.65
C HIS A 178 11.47 7.93 -7.14
N ARG A 179 12.46 7.74 -8.03
CA ARG A 179 12.27 7.63 -9.49
C ARG A 179 11.33 6.48 -9.90
N LYS A 180 11.18 5.45 -9.06
CA LYS A 180 10.25 4.32 -9.26
C LYS A 180 8.91 4.49 -8.53
N GLY A 181 8.68 5.63 -7.88
CA GLY A 181 7.50 5.87 -7.04
C GLY A 181 7.52 5.12 -5.71
N ILE A 182 8.66 4.55 -5.31
CA ILE A 182 8.86 3.88 -4.03
C ILE A 182 9.24 4.95 -2.99
N ARG A 183 8.73 4.81 -1.77
CA ARG A 183 9.04 5.69 -0.63
C ARG A 183 9.93 4.94 0.35
N VAL A 184 10.88 5.63 0.97
CA VAL A 184 11.85 5.04 1.90
C VAL A 184 11.45 5.36 3.34
N LEU A 185 11.32 4.31 4.14
CA LEU A 185 11.01 4.38 5.57
C LEU A 185 12.17 3.78 6.36
N LEU A 186 12.48 4.34 7.52
CA LEU A 186 13.52 3.83 8.43
C LEU A 186 12.96 3.56 9.83
N ASP A 187 13.47 2.52 10.48
CA ASP A 187 13.27 2.31 11.92
C ASP A 187 14.10 3.33 12.70
N LEU A 188 13.47 4.06 13.62
CA LEU A 188 14.10 5.01 14.51
C LEU A 188 13.84 4.60 15.97
N PRO A 189 14.75 3.82 16.60
CA PRO A 189 14.65 3.47 18.00
C PRO A 189 14.84 4.71 18.88
N LEU A 190 13.76 5.22 19.47
CA LEU A 190 13.83 6.48 20.21
C LEU A 190 14.47 6.30 21.60
N ALA A 191 14.17 5.19 22.29
CA ALA A 191 14.49 5.03 23.70
C ALA A 191 15.79 4.26 24.00
N ILE A 192 16.43 3.63 23.01
CA ILE A 192 17.48 2.61 23.24
C ILE A 192 18.70 2.80 22.36
N THR A 193 19.86 2.38 22.88
CA THR A 193 21.14 2.31 22.14
C THR A 193 21.87 1.02 22.52
N SER A 194 23.00 0.73 21.88
CA SER A 194 23.93 -0.33 22.30
C SER A 194 24.81 0.10 23.48
N ILE A 195 25.27 -0.84 24.30
CA ILE A 195 26.41 -0.62 25.23
C ILE A 195 27.73 -0.24 24.53
N ALA A 196 27.80 -0.41 23.20
CA ALA A 196 28.91 0.06 22.36
C ALA A 196 28.75 1.53 21.92
N HIS A 197 27.57 2.14 22.10
CA HIS A 197 27.30 3.51 21.64
C HIS A 197 28.24 4.51 22.36
N PRO A 198 28.88 5.47 21.65
CA PRO A 198 29.80 6.42 22.26
C PRO A 198 29.19 7.21 23.43
N TRP A 199 27.91 7.60 23.33
CA TRP A 199 27.20 8.25 24.43
C TRP A 199 27.18 7.41 25.71
N PHE A 200 26.95 6.09 25.63
CA PHE A 200 26.91 5.22 26.82
C PHE A 200 28.28 5.13 27.48
N ARG A 201 29.34 4.93 26.69
CA ARG A 201 30.72 4.87 27.17
C ARG A 201 31.19 6.20 27.77
N ARG A 202 30.82 7.34 27.17
CA ARG A 202 31.10 8.68 27.73
C ARG A 202 30.29 8.94 29.01
N SER A 203 29.01 8.61 29.03
CA SER A 203 28.12 8.74 30.19
C SER A 203 28.64 7.96 31.40
N ALA A 204 29.08 6.71 31.21
CA ALA A 204 29.71 5.90 32.25
C ALA A 204 31.03 6.50 32.79
N LEU A 205 31.72 7.30 31.97
CA LEU A 205 32.99 7.97 32.27
C LEU A 205 32.84 9.49 32.49
N ALA A 206 31.64 9.97 32.82
CA ALA A 206 31.33 11.39 32.93
C ALA A 206 31.97 12.11 34.13
N ALA A 207 32.67 11.38 35.00
CA ALA A 207 33.55 11.97 36.01
C ALA A 207 34.75 12.71 35.38
N ARG A 208 35.06 12.47 34.10
CA ARG A 208 36.07 13.22 33.36
C ARG A 208 35.45 14.48 32.71
N PRO A 209 36.10 15.66 32.78
CA PRO A 209 35.51 16.92 32.27
C PRO A 209 35.04 16.86 30.81
N GLU A 210 35.77 16.17 29.93
CA GLU A 210 35.43 16.02 28.52
C GLU A 210 34.15 15.20 28.27
N ASN A 211 33.73 14.40 29.25
CA ASN A 211 32.53 13.57 29.20
C ASN A 211 31.35 14.13 29.99
N ALA A 212 31.54 15.21 30.76
CA ALA A 212 30.52 15.80 31.62
C ALA A 212 29.17 16.09 30.91
N PRO A 213 29.12 16.55 29.63
CA PRO A 213 27.85 16.75 28.91
C PRO A 213 27.01 15.48 28.71
N PHE A 214 27.62 14.29 28.84
CA PHE A 214 27.00 12.98 28.68
C PHE A 214 26.56 12.34 30.01
N ALA A 215 26.82 12.96 31.17
CA ALA A 215 26.58 12.38 32.49
C ALA A 215 25.18 11.74 32.60
N ASP A 216 24.16 12.53 32.33
CA ASP A 216 22.76 12.11 32.48
C ASP A 216 22.12 11.66 31.15
N PHE A 217 22.89 11.11 30.20
CA PHE A 217 22.31 10.53 28.97
C PHE A 217 21.56 9.21 29.22
N TYR A 218 21.83 8.54 30.33
CA TYR A 218 21.25 7.25 30.72
C TYR A 218 20.88 7.27 32.20
N HIS A 219 19.94 6.40 32.60
CA HIS A 219 19.56 6.29 34.00
C HIS A 219 20.57 5.46 34.80
N TRP A 220 21.42 6.14 35.56
CA TRP A 220 22.42 5.53 36.44
C TRP A 220 21.95 5.45 37.89
N ARG A 221 22.36 4.40 38.62
CA ARG A 221 22.13 4.28 40.07
C ARG A 221 23.35 3.70 40.80
N ARG A 222 23.69 4.30 41.95
CA ARG A 222 24.67 3.79 42.92
C ARG A 222 23.94 3.16 44.11
N SER A 223 23.61 1.87 44.02
CA SER A 223 22.97 1.11 45.11
C SER A 223 23.32 -0.38 45.02
N ALA A 224 22.92 -1.17 46.02
CA ALA A 224 22.78 -2.62 45.84
C ALA A 224 21.79 -2.93 44.69
N VAL A 225 22.03 -4.02 43.96
CA VAL A 225 21.06 -4.59 43.01
C VAL A 225 20.22 -5.59 43.78
N PRO A 226 18.88 -5.56 43.69
CA PRO A 226 18.07 -6.72 44.07
C PRO A 226 18.52 -7.89 43.18
N SER A 227 19.07 -8.95 43.79
CA SER A 227 19.56 -10.11 43.05
C SER A 227 18.50 -10.60 42.05
N ASN A 228 18.89 -10.75 40.79
CA ASN A 228 18.03 -11.13 39.66
C ASN A 228 17.05 -10.03 39.17
N SER A 229 17.49 -8.75 39.13
CA SER A 229 16.75 -7.69 38.44
C SER A 229 16.77 -7.87 36.91
N ALA A 230 15.59 -8.00 36.30
CA ALA A 230 15.43 -8.12 34.84
C ALA A 230 15.77 -6.83 34.05
N PHE A 231 15.85 -5.67 34.70
CA PHE A 231 15.94 -4.36 34.02
C PHE A 231 17.19 -3.53 34.40
N VAL A 232 18.02 -4.03 35.30
CA VAL A 232 19.17 -3.28 35.84
C VAL A 232 20.38 -4.19 35.98
N SER A 233 21.46 -3.82 35.30
CA SER A 233 22.76 -4.53 35.32
C SER A 233 23.87 -3.62 35.82
N ALA A 234 24.95 -4.23 36.34
CA ALA A 234 26.18 -3.52 36.64
C ALA A 234 26.99 -3.29 35.36
N PHE A 235 27.59 -2.10 35.23
CA PHE A 235 28.47 -1.79 34.11
C PHE A 235 29.91 -2.20 34.41
N ASP A 236 30.49 -3.05 33.55
CA ASP A 236 31.89 -3.50 33.59
C ASP A 236 32.40 -3.89 35.00
N GLY A 237 31.55 -4.63 35.76
CA GLY A 237 31.86 -5.09 37.13
C GLY A 237 31.86 -4.00 38.21
N SER A 238 31.57 -2.74 37.86
CA SER A 238 31.61 -1.60 38.76
C SER A 238 30.37 -1.46 39.66
N MET A 239 30.45 -0.54 40.62
CA MET A 239 29.32 -0.14 41.46
C MET A 239 28.26 0.71 40.72
N LEU A 240 28.56 1.15 39.48
CA LEU A 240 27.60 1.85 38.63
C LEU A 240 26.66 0.85 37.96
N LYS A 241 25.35 1.08 38.11
CA LYS A 241 24.30 0.30 37.46
C LYS A 241 23.48 1.18 36.53
N TYR A 242 23.04 0.60 35.42
CA TYR A 242 22.26 1.29 34.39
C TYR A 242 20.93 0.57 34.15
N PHE A 243 19.91 1.35 33.76
CA PHE A 243 18.63 0.84 33.32
C PHE A 243 18.71 0.37 31.85
N HIS A 244 18.10 -0.77 31.56
CA HIS A 244 18.09 -1.37 30.22
C HIS A 244 16.76 -2.09 29.93
N VAL A 245 16.56 -2.46 28.66
CA VAL A 245 15.40 -3.27 28.23
C VAL A 245 15.33 -4.58 29.00
N ALA A 246 14.11 -5.07 29.30
CA ALA A 246 13.89 -6.31 30.04
C ALA A 246 14.74 -7.48 29.51
N ASN A 247 15.55 -8.08 30.38
CA ASN A 247 16.50 -9.18 30.10
C ASN A 247 17.54 -8.88 29.00
N ARG A 248 17.79 -7.60 28.70
CA ARG A 248 18.59 -7.14 27.56
C ARG A 248 19.58 -6.06 27.98
N ALA A 249 20.58 -6.49 28.75
CA ALA A 249 21.66 -5.64 29.23
C ALA A 249 22.49 -4.98 28.10
N ASP A 250 22.43 -5.53 26.89
CA ASP A 250 23.03 -4.96 25.68
C ASP A 250 22.29 -3.72 25.13
N LEU A 251 21.09 -3.42 25.64
CA LEU A 251 20.24 -2.30 25.24
C LEU A 251 19.96 -1.31 26.40
N PRO A 252 20.94 -0.47 26.80
CA PRO A 252 20.74 0.62 27.75
C PRO A 252 19.72 1.65 27.24
N VAL A 253 18.89 2.12 28.17
CA VAL A 253 17.76 3.03 27.91
C VAL A 253 18.19 4.50 28.13
N LEU A 254 17.89 5.33 27.15
CA LEU A 254 18.18 6.77 27.13
C LEU A 254 17.27 7.54 28.10
N ASN A 255 17.87 8.51 28.79
CA ASN A 255 17.17 9.43 29.70
C ASN A 255 16.51 10.58 28.93
N TRP A 256 15.26 10.38 28.49
CA TRP A 256 14.52 11.36 27.67
C TRP A 256 14.16 12.67 28.39
N GLN A 257 14.20 12.68 29.72
CA GLN A 257 14.09 13.87 30.56
C GLN A 257 15.30 14.82 30.38
N ASN A 258 16.42 14.33 29.82
CA ASN A 258 17.57 15.16 29.49
C ASN A 258 17.35 15.87 28.14
N ALA A 259 17.41 17.21 28.16
CA ALA A 259 17.27 18.05 26.96
C ALA A 259 18.33 17.74 25.88
N ASN A 260 19.54 17.33 26.27
CA ASN A 260 20.61 16.98 25.33
C ASN A 260 20.28 15.69 24.56
N VAL A 261 19.71 14.68 25.24
CA VAL A 261 19.27 13.41 24.63
C VAL A 261 18.17 13.68 23.62
N SER A 262 17.09 14.34 24.03
CA SER A 262 15.96 14.62 23.12
C SER A 262 16.35 15.53 21.96
N SER A 263 17.33 16.43 22.13
CA SER A 263 17.88 17.24 21.04
C SER A 263 18.74 16.42 20.07
N ALA A 264 19.57 15.49 20.58
CA ALA A 264 20.39 14.62 19.75
C ALA A 264 19.56 13.65 18.89
N VAL A 265 18.50 13.05 19.45
CA VAL A 265 17.60 12.16 18.68
C VAL A 265 16.77 12.95 17.65
N ARG A 266 16.33 14.19 17.96
CA ARG A 266 15.73 15.09 16.96
C ARG A 266 16.71 15.50 15.86
N ALA A 267 18.00 15.67 16.17
CA ALA A 267 19.03 15.93 15.16
C ALA A 267 19.24 14.73 14.23
N ALA A 268 19.18 13.49 14.74
CA ALA A 268 19.22 12.28 13.93
C ALA A 268 18.03 12.15 12.96
N LEU A 269 16.81 12.43 13.44
CA LEU A 269 15.63 12.54 12.57
C LEU A 269 15.86 13.58 11.46
N SER A 270 16.37 14.76 11.84
CA SER A 270 16.69 15.85 10.92
C SER A 270 17.73 15.44 9.87
N PHE A 271 18.76 14.68 10.26
CA PHE A 271 19.77 14.12 9.36
C PHE A 271 19.14 13.22 8.29
N TRP A 272 18.39 12.17 8.67
CA TRP A 272 17.77 11.25 7.72
C TRP A 272 16.72 11.91 6.82
N LEU A 273 15.99 12.91 7.32
CA LEU A 273 15.11 13.75 6.49
C LEU A 273 15.90 14.61 5.47
N GLY A 274 17.16 14.94 5.74
CA GLY A 274 18.06 15.57 4.78
C GLY A 274 18.43 14.64 3.62
N HIS A 275 18.61 13.34 3.92
CA HIS A 275 18.88 12.26 2.96
C HIS A 275 17.60 11.67 2.33
N GLY A 276 16.55 12.48 2.19
CA GLY A 276 15.36 12.18 1.40
C GLY A 276 14.31 11.23 2.00
N VAL A 277 14.57 10.63 3.17
CA VAL A 277 13.66 9.67 3.85
C VAL A 277 12.24 10.23 4.00
N ASP A 278 11.23 9.39 3.76
CA ASP A 278 9.81 9.79 3.66
C ASP A 278 9.02 9.59 4.97
N GLY A 279 9.58 8.89 5.94
CA GLY A 279 8.92 8.58 7.21
C GLY A 279 9.69 7.61 8.10
N PHE A 280 9.19 7.39 9.31
CA PHE A 280 9.86 6.60 10.34
C PHE A 280 8.90 5.69 11.11
N HIS A 281 9.38 4.48 11.40
CA HIS A 281 8.82 3.63 12.44
C HIS A 281 9.45 4.00 13.78
N LEU A 282 8.62 4.37 14.75
CA LEU A 282 9.07 4.78 16.09
C LEU A 282 9.11 3.55 17.00
N ALA A 283 10.31 2.99 17.17
CA ALA A 283 10.53 1.76 17.93
C ALA A 283 10.87 2.02 19.41
N GLY A 284 10.44 1.11 20.29
CA GLY A 284 10.77 1.12 21.73
C GLY A 284 10.07 2.21 22.54
N ILE A 285 8.89 2.68 22.10
CA ILE A 285 8.19 3.82 22.72
C ILE A 285 7.82 3.61 24.20
N ASP A 286 7.67 2.36 24.65
CA ASP A 286 7.37 2.00 26.04
C ASP A 286 8.57 2.15 27.00
N TYR A 287 9.76 2.41 26.45
CA TYR A 287 10.96 2.75 27.22
C TYR A 287 11.27 4.26 27.22
N LEU A 288 10.48 5.11 26.53
CA LEU A 288 10.62 6.57 26.58
C LEU A 288 10.39 7.12 28.01
N HIS A 289 9.44 6.53 28.74
CA HIS A 289 9.24 6.81 30.16
C HIS A 289 8.63 5.59 30.86
N ARG A 290 9.15 5.25 32.04
CA ARG A 290 8.59 4.19 32.89
C ARG A 290 8.30 4.69 34.31
N THR A 291 7.48 3.95 35.04
CA THR A 291 7.18 4.19 36.46
C THR A 291 8.46 4.16 37.30
N ALA A 292 8.45 4.75 38.50
CA ALA A 292 9.64 4.89 39.36
C ALA A 292 10.27 3.54 39.80
N ASP A 293 9.52 2.43 39.71
CA ASP A 293 10.01 1.06 39.92
C ASP A 293 10.68 0.45 38.67
N GLY A 294 10.67 1.16 37.54
CA GLY A 294 11.18 0.75 36.23
C GLY A 294 10.32 -0.26 35.47
N ARG A 295 9.21 -0.74 36.05
CA ARG A 295 8.52 -1.95 35.54
C ARG A 295 7.48 -1.68 34.47
N ARG A 296 6.71 -0.59 34.57
CA ARG A 296 5.59 -0.30 33.65
C ARG A 296 5.85 0.97 32.83
N PRO A 297 5.41 1.04 31.56
CA PRO A 297 5.40 2.29 30.81
C PRO A 297 4.50 3.35 31.48
N SER A 298 4.94 4.61 31.47
CA SER A 298 4.13 5.75 31.94
C SER A 298 3.51 6.43 30.73
N TRP A 299 2.32 5.99 30.32
CA TRP A 299 1.74 6.37 29.02
C TRP A 299 1.46 7.87 28.87
N ASP A 300 1.15 8.59 29.95
CA ASP A 300 0.93 10.05 29.89
C ASP A 300 2.22 10.81 29.52
N GLU A 301 3.33 10.43 30.15
CA GLU A 301 4.65 10.98 29.84
C GLU A 301 5.14 10.56 28.44
N ILE A 302 4.92 9.29 28.06
CA ILE A 302 5.24 8.79 26.71
C ILE A 302 4.47 9.59 25.65
N VAL A 303 3.17 9.82 25.85
CA VAL A 303 2.33 10.62 24.94
C VAL A 303 2.83 12.07 24.85
N ALA A 304 3.21 12.69 25.96
CA ALA A 304 3.79 14.04 25.96
C ALA A 304 5.11 14.11 25.18
N ILE A 305 6.02 13.16 25.41
CA ILE A 305 7.31 13.05 24.70
C ILE A 305 7.08 12.84 23.20
N LEU A 306 6.23 11.88 22.81
CA LEU A 306 5.91 11.59 21.41
C LEU A 306 5.25 12.78 20.71
N LYS A 307 4.37 13.52 21.39
CA LYS A 307 3.72 14.72 20.82
C LYS A 307 4.73 15.83 20.54
N SER A 308 5.69 16.05 21.45
CA SER A 308 6.81 16.98 21.23
C SER A 308 7.70 16.53 20.06
N PHE A 309 8.01 15.23 19.99
CA PHE A 309 8.82 14.66 18.91
C PHE A 309 8.14 14.79 17.54
N LYS A 310 6.86 14.40 17.45
CA LYS A 310 6.02 14.48 16.26
C LYS A 310 5.89 15.92 15.75
N THR A 311 5.66 16.89 16.64
CA THR A 311 5.61 18.32 16.29
C THR A 311 6.93 18.80 15.70
N ASN A 312 8.07 18.37 16.27
CA ASN A 312 9.39 18.69 15.70
C ASN A 312 9.58 18.03 14.31
N ALA A 313 9.16 16.78 14.16
CA ALA A 313 9.27 16.04 12.90
C ALA A 313 8.51 16.70 11.73
N GLU A 314 7.26 17.12 11.97
CA GLU A 314 6.45 17.82 10.97
C GLU A 314 7.06 19.17 10.59
N GLU A 315 7.61 19.92 11.55
CA GLU A 315 8.29 21.19 11.26
C GLU A 315 9.59 20.97 10.47
N GLN A 316 10.39 19.96 10.83
CA GLN A 316 11.60 19.58 10.10
C GLN A 316 11.31 19.10 8.66
N TRP A 317 10.16 18.47 8.44
CA TRP A 317 9.65 18.12 7.12
C TRP A 317 9.27 19.37 6.31
N ARG A 318 8.45 20.25 6.90
CA ARG A 318 7.95 21.49 6.28
C ARG A 318 9.07 22.45 5.87
N ILE A 319 10.13 22.55 6.69
CA ILE A 319 11.31 23.38 6.39
C ILE A 319 12.07 22.87 5.15
N ARG A 320 12.15 21.54 4.98
CA ARG A 320 12.90 20.91 3.87
C ARG A 320 12.12 20.90 2.57
N ARG A 321 10.85 20.47 2.59
CA ARG A 321 9.99 20.37 1.40
C ARG A 321 9.20 21.68 1.19
N ARG A 322 9.90 22.72 0.71
CA ARG A 322 9.33 24.06 0.45
C ARG A 322 8.11 24.05 -0.51
N ASP A 323 8.04 23.07 -1.38
CA ASP A 323 6.96 22.95 -2.38
C ASP A 323 5.63 22.47 -1.76
N GLY A 324 5.63 22.09 -0.48
CA GLY A 324 4.42 21.75 0.28
C GLY A 324 3.80 20.39 -0.07
N GLU A 325 4.38 19.63 -0.98
CA GLU A 325 3.88 18.32 -1.38
C GLU A 325 4.29 17.20 -0.40
N GLY A 326 3.29 16.43 0.04
CA GLY A 326 3.46 15.24 0.86
C GLY A 326 3.56 15.52 2.37
N LYS A 327 3.23 14.48 3.14
CA LYS A 327 3.31 14.45 4.61
C LYS A 327 4.33 13.38 5.01
N ILE A 328 5.09 13.63 6.07
CA ILE A 328 5.95 12.64 6.71
C ILE A 328 5.07 11.51 7.26
N PHE A 329 5.47 10.25 7.07
CA PHE A 329 4.75 9.12 7.67
C PHE A 329 5.38 8.74 9.01
N LEU A 330 4.63 8.84 10.11
CA LEU A 330 5.08 8.50 11.46
C LEU A 330 4.14 7.49 12.09
N PHE A 331 4.64 6.28 12.31
CA PHE A 331 3.89 5.16 12.85
C PHE A 331 4.70 4.38 13.89
N THR A 332 4.05 3.50 14.64
CA THR A 332 4.71 2.73 15.70
C THR A 332 4.10 1.33 15.80
N SER A 333 4.84 0.40 16.40
CA SER A 333 4.36 -0.94 16.77
C SER A 333 4.78 -1.24 18.20
N HIS A 334 3.89 -1.82 19.00
CA HIS A 334 4.22 -2.31 20.32
C HIS A 334 3.41 -3.56 20.63
N GLU A 335 4.07 -4.59 21.16
CA GLU A 335 3.45 -5.88 21.46
C GLU A 335 2.51 -5.76 22.66
N HIS A 336 1.27 -6.22 22.51
CA HIS A 336 0.20 -6.15 23.50
C HIS A 336 -0.25 -4.73 23.86
N LEU A 337 -0.13 -3.76 22.94
CA LEU A 337 -0.74 -2.44 23.09
C LEU A 337 -2.27 -2.56 23.05
N SER A 338 -2.96 -2.00 24.05
CA SER A 338 -4.44 -2.05 24.10
C SER A 338 -5.09 -1.17 23.03
N GLU A 339 -6.28 -1.56 22.58
CA GLU A 339 -7.09 -0.82 21.59
C GLU A 339 -7.30 0.64 21.98
N ALA A 340 -7.68 0.91 23.24
CA ALA A 340 -7.84 2.26 23.76
C ALA A 340 -6.54 3.09 23.65
N LEU A 341 -5.38 2.46 23.78
CA LEU A 341 -4.08 3.11 23.63
C LEU A 341 -3.68 3.28 22.15
N LYS A 342 -4.10 2.38 21.24
CA LYS A 342 -3.97 2.60 19.78
C LYS A 342 -4.71 3.88 19.37
N VAL A 343 -5.97 4.03 19.81
CA VAL A 343 -6.79 5.22 19.59
C VAL A 343 -6.10 6.47 20.17
N ARG A 344 -5.65 6.39 21.43
CA ARG A 344 -4.95 7.49 22.11
C ARG A 344 -3.69 7.95 21.38
N LEU A 345 -2.87 7.03 20.87
CA LEU A 345 -1.65 7.35 20.11
C LEU A 345 -1.95 8.01 18.75
N VAL A 346 -3.11 7.75 18.16
CA VAL A 346 -3.55 8.47 16.95
C VAL A 346 -4.14 9.83 17.32
N ASP A 347 -5.08 9.91 18.26
CA ASP A 347 -5.84 11.14 18.53
C ASP A 347 -5.09 12.18 19.38
N GLU A 348 -4.39 11.78 20.44
CA GLU A 348 -3.73 12.75 21.34
C GLU A 348 -2.34 13.18 20.85
N VAL A 349 -1.57 12.25 20.27
CA VAL A 349 -0.22 12.51 19.72
C VAL A 349 -0.30 12.98 18.27
N GLY A 350 -1.25 12.46 17.48
CA GLY A 350 -1.33 12.68 16.04
C GLY A 350 -0.45 11.73 15.21
N LEU A 351 -0.10 10.53 15.70
CA LEU A 351 0.58 9.53 14.86
C LEU A 351 -0.35 9.08 13.73
N ASP A 352 0.22 8.71 12.59
CA ASP A 352 -0.57 8.38 11.39
C ASP A 352 -1.29 7.03 11.49
N THR A 353 -0.71 6.10 12.26
CA THR A 353 -1.25 4.76 12.54
C THR A 353 -0.42 4.05 13.61
N VAL A 354 -0.98 2.96 14.14
CA VAL A 354 -0.30 1.97 14.98
C VAL A 354 -0.45 0.60 14.31
N VAL A 355 0.62 -0.17 14.25
CA VAL A 355 0.65 -1.51 13.64
C VAL A 355 -0.17 -2.50 14.49
N ASN A 356 -1.05 -3.26 13.83
CA ASN A 356 -1.65 -4.47 14.36
C ASN A 356 -0.62 -5.61 14.29
N THR A 357 -0.06 -5.95 15.45
CA THR A 357 0.95 -7.01 15.62
C THR A 357 0.36 -8.33 16.11
N GLU A 358 -0.93 -8.41 16.40
CA GLU A 358 -1.59 -9.59 16.98
C GLU A 358 -1.49 -10.82 16.05
N LEU A 359 -1.41 -10.61 14.73
CA LEU A 359 -1.16 -11.68 13.76
C LEU A 359 0.29 -12.24 13.81
N ARG A 360 1.21 -11.58 14.52
CA ARG A 360 2.54 -12.12 14.85
C ARG A 360 2.47 -13.23 15.92
N ASP A 361 1.39 -13.31 16.69
CA ASP A 361 1.13 -14.38 17.66
C ASP A 361 0.48 -15.64 17.04
N LEU A 362 0.01 -15.57 15.79
CA LEU A 362 -0.61 -16.70 15.08
C LEU A 362 0.38 -17.87 14.94
N ALA A 363 0.14 -18.96 15.67
CA ALA A 363 1.01 -20.15 15.69
C ALA A 363 0.25 -21.39 16.19
N LEU A 364 0.67 -22.57 15.72
CA LEU A 364 0.15 -23.86 16.18
C LEU A 364 0.41 -24.04 17.68
N GLY A 365 -0.65 -24.33 18.45
CA GLY A 365 -0.55 -24.62 19.89
C GLY A 365 -0.13 -23.45 20.78
N ASN A 366 -0.02 -22.21 20.28
CA ASN A 366 0.37 -21.05 21.08
C ASN A 366 -0.73 -20.65 22.08
N ARG A 367 -0.37 -20.36 23.34
CA ARG A 367 -1.23 -19.94 24.47
C ARG A 367 -2.10 -18.69 24.26
N VAL A 368 -1.89 -17.94 23.18
CA VAL A 368 -2.80 -16.86 22.76
C VAL A 368 -4.08 -17.44 22.15
N CYS A 369 -3.96 -18.55 21.41
CA CYS A 369 -5.06 -19.26 20.75
C CYS A 369 -5.38 -20.63 21.39
N ALA A 370 -4.44 -21.24 22.10
CA ALA A 370 -4.70 -22.39 22.96
C ALA A 370 -5.28 -21.87 24.29
N ASN A 371 -6.53 -22.25 24.55
CA ASN A 371 -7.36 -21.71 25.63
C ASN A 371 -6.67 -21.71 27.01
N LYS A 372 -6.77 -20.58 27.73
CA LYS A 372 -6.16 -20.39 29.06
C LYS A 372 -6.82 -21.17 30.20
N THR A 373 -8.01 -21.76 30.01
CA THR A 373 -8.86 -22.21 31.15
C THR A 373 -9.36 -23.65 31.12
N ALA A 374 -8.99 -24.52 30.18
CA ALA A 374 -9.48 -25.91 30.16
C ALA A 374 -8.42 -26.94 29.75
N GLN A 375 -8.16 -27.92 30.63
CA GLN A 375 -7.20 -29.03 30.42
C GLN A 375 -7.70 -30.13 29.45
N SER A 376 -8.80 -29.90 28.72
CA SER A 376 -9.52 -30.94 27.96
C SER A 376 -10.13 -30.49 26.62
N VAL A 377 -9.90 -29.26 26.18
CA VAL A 377 -10.35 -28.78 24.86
C VAL A 377 -9.23 -29.00 23.84
N PRO A 378 -9.51 -29.54 22.63
CA PRO A 378 -8.49 -29.73 21.60
C PRO A 378 -7.81 -28.40 21.22
N ALA A 379 -6.55 -28.46 20.81
CA ALA A 379 -5.80 -27.27 20.41
C ALA A 379 -6.47 -26.56 19.23
N MET A 380 -6.68 -25.25 19.38
CA MET A 380 -7.35 -24.39 18.40
C MET A 380 -6.65 -24.42 17.04
N SER A 381 -7.44 -24.52 15.96
CA SER A 381 -6.89 -24.61 14.60
C SER A 381 -6.29 -23.27 14.14
N VAL A 382 -5.40 -23.31 13.14
CA VAL A 382 -4.86 -22.09 12.51
C VAL A 382 -5.99 -21.24 11.91
N ALA A 383 -7.01 -21.89 11.33
CA ALA A 383 -8.20 -21.23 10.79
C ALA A 383 -8.98 -20.49 11.86
N GLU A 384 -9.11 -21.12 13.03
CA GLU A 384 -9.86 -20.61 14.16
C GLU A 384 -9.16 -19.42 14.81
N CYS A 385 -7.88 -19.58 15.14
CA CYS A 385 -7.00 -18.51 15.62
C CYS A 385 -6.97 -17.29 14.68
N ALA A 386 -6.82 -17.52 13.36
CA ALA A 386 -6.82 -16.43 12.39
C ALA A 386 -8.19 -15.76 12.26
N ASN A 387 -9.30 -16.51 12.28
CA ASN A 387 -10.64 -15.96 12.15
C ASN A 387 -11.03 -15.08 13.35
N GLU A 388 -10.66 -15.47 14.58
CA GLU A 388 -10.97 -14.68 15.79
C GLU A 388 -10.16 -13.39 15.86
N ILE A 389 -8.83 -13.47 15.70
CA ILE A 389 -7.96 -12.27 15.69
C ILE A 389 -8.39 -11.28 14.59
N LEU A 390 -8.76 -11.78 13.40
CA LEU A 390 -9.24 -10.91 12.32
C LEU A 390 -10.64 -10.35 12.61
N ALA A 391 -11.57 -11.12 13.19
CA ALA A 391 -12.90 -10.62 13.51
C ALA A 391 -12.86 -9.49 14.54
N ASP A 392 -12.08 -9.64 15.61
CA ASP A 392 -11.94 -8.64 16.67
C ASP A 392 -11.28 -7.35 16.13
N LEU A 393 -10.15 -7.47 15.42
CA LEU A 393 -9.46 -6.30 14.86
C LEU A 393 -10.27 -5.61 13.75
N LEU A 394 -11.03 -6.35 12.94
CA LEU A 394 -11.94 -5.76 11.96
C LEU A 394 -13.09 -5.01 12.64
N LEU A 395 -13.61 -5.51 13.76
CA LEU A 395 -14.62 -4.81 14.55
C LEU A 395 -14.05 -3.52 15.17
N PHE A 396 -12.84 -3.57 15.75
CA PHE A 396 -12.13 -2.40 16.26
C PHE A 396 -12.01 -1.30 15.19
N HIS A 397 -11.51 -1.63 13.99
CA HIS A 397 -11.37 -0.64 12.90
C HIS A 397 -12.71 -0.21 12.25
N GLN A 398 -13.81 -0.94 12.46
CA GLN A 398 -15.15 -0.47 12.09
C GLN A 398 -15.71 0.55 13.09
N LEU A 399 -15.33 0.46 14.37
CA LEU A 399 -15.73 1.39 15.42
C LEU A 399 -14.84 2.64 15.46
N PHE A 400 -13.53 2.48 15.28
CA PHE A 400 -12.52 3.54 15.35
C PHE A 400 -11.91 3.83 13.97
N THR A 401 -12.70 4.47 13.10
CA THR A 401 -12.32 4.76 11.70
C THR A 401 -11.21 5.80 11.55
N ASN A 402 -10.89 6.53 12.62
CA ASN A 402 -9.74 7.43 12.73
C ASN A 402 -8.41 6.66 12.75
N VAL A 403 -8.38 5.46 13.35
CA VAL A 403 -7.17 4.62 13.40
C VAL A 403 -7.04 3.85 12.09
N TRP A 404 -6.16 4.34 11.21
CA TRP A 404 -5.87 3.64 9.96
C TRP A 404 -5.29 2.25 10.24
N PRO A 405 -5.81 1.16 9.65
CA PRO A 405 -5.29 -0.18 9.91
C PRO A 405 -3.95 -0.42 9.20
N LEU A 406 -2.97 -0.95 9.92
CA LEU A 406 -1.66 -1.34 9.39
C LEU A 406 -1.33 -2.76 9.86
N TRP A 407 -1.32 -3.75 8.97
CA TRP A 407 -1.26 -5.18 9.35
C TRP A 407 0.12 -5.77 9.18
N SER A 408 0.68 -6.36 10.24
CA SER A 408 1.94 -7.11 10.17
C SER A 408 1.73 -8.54 10.66
N VAL A 409 1.94 -9.52 9.77
CA VAL A 409 1.91 -10.94 10.13
C VAL A 409 3.32 -11.44 10.49
N GLY A 410 4.32 -11.08 9.69
CA GLY A 410 5.75 -11.30 9.98
C GLY A 410 6.42 -10.09 10.66
N GLY A 411 7.75 -10.11 10.68
CA GLY A 411 8.60 -9.00 11.13
C GLY A 411 9.93 -9.48 11.76
N PRO A 412 10.95 -8.61 11.89
CA PRO A 412 12.30 -8.99 12.32
C PRO A 412 12.40 -9.38 13.81
N PHE A 413 11.33 -9.26 14.60
CA PHE A 413 11.30 -9.64 16.02
C PHE A 413 10.40 -10.86 16.31
N ALA A 414 9.61 -11.32 15.34
CA ALA A 414 8.74 -12.48 15.46
C ALA A 414 9.28 -13.66 14.64
N ARG A 415 9.03 -14.91 15.08
CA ARG A 415 9.36 -16.10 14.29
C ARG A 415 8.63 -16.07 12.94
N ARG A 416 9.26 -16.56 11.86
CA ARG A 416 8.65 -16.57 10.52
C ARG A 416 7.35 -17.37 10.53
N LEU A 417 6.35 -16.89 9.77
CA LEU A 417 5.01 -17.47 9.81
C LEU A 417 5.02 -18.96 9.42
N ALA A 418 5.78 -19.34 8.39
CA ALA A 418 5.91 -20.74 7.94
C ALA A 418 6.35 -21.69 9.07
N SER A 419 7.19 -21.23 9.99
CA SER A 419 7.66 -21.99 11.16
C SER A 419 6.73 -21.92 12.38
N ARG A 420 5.81 -20.95 12.41
CA ARG A 420 4.76 -20.83 13.43
C ARG A 420 3.53 -21.68 13.12
N VAL A 421 3.11 -21.74 11.86
CA VAL A 421 1.93 -22.51 11.42
C VAL A 421 2.28 -23.84 10.75
N ASP A 422 3.57 -24.19 10.71
CA ASP A 422 4.16 -25.38 10.07
C ASP A 422 3.57 -25.73 8.70
N GLY A 423 3.68 -24.80 7.75
CA GLY A 423 3.28 -25.08 6.38
C GLY A 423 3.18 -23.84 5.49
N LYS A 424 3.88 -23.89 4.35
CA LYS A 424 3.82 -22.86 3.29
C LYS A 424 2.38 -22.62 2.79
N VAL A 425 1.55 -23.67 2.73
CA VAL A 425 0.12 -23.56 2.35
C VAL A 425 -0.61 -22.56 3.25
N TYR A 426 -0.43 -22.63 4.57
CA TYR A 426 -1.11 -21.73 5.49
C TYR A 426 -0.61 -20.29 5.37
N VAL A 427 0.69 -20.08 5.14
CA VAL A 427 1.26 -18.76 4.83
C VAL A 427 0.59 -18.16 3.61
N GLU A 428 0.38 -18.96 2.56
CA GLU A 428 -0.31 -18.52 1.35
C GLU A 428 -1.75 -18.09 1.61
N LEU A 429 -2.54 -18.90 2.34
CA LEU A 429 -3.91 -18.53 2.72
C LEU A 429 -3.97 -17.25 3.56
N ILE A 430 -3.03 -17.08 4.51
CA ILE A 430 -2.96 -15.90 5.38
C ILE A 430 -2.55 -14.65 4.59
N MET A 431 -1.63 -14.77 3.62
CA MET A 431 -1.30 -13.64 2.74
C MET A 431 -2.47 -13.26 1.82
N LEU A 432 -3.20 -14.24 1.23
CA LEU A 432 -4.41 -13.94 0.45
C LEU A 432 -5.44 -13.14 1.27
N LEU A 433 -5.60 -13.45 2.57
CA LEU A 433 -6.41 -12.66 3.50
C LEU A 433 -5.79 -11.27 3.76
N GLN A 434 -4.50 -11.20 4.11
CA GLN A 434 -3.82 -9.94 4.48
C GLN A 434 -3.87 -8.89 3.36
N PHE A 435 -3.72 -9.30 2.09
CA PHE A 435 -3.85 -8.41 0.95
C PHE A 435 -5.29 -7.92 0.68
N ALA A 436 -6.30 -8.53 1.30
CA ALA A 436 -7.70 -8.14 1.21
C ALA A 436 -8.24 -7.42 2.45
N LEU A 437 -7.45 -7.29 3.54
CA LEU A 437 -7.83 -6.52 4.73
C LEU A 437 -7.90 -5.00 4.43
N PRO A 438 -8.66 -4.21 5.22
CA PRO A 438 -8.69 -2.76 5.07
C PRO A 438 -7.38 -2.12 5.47
N GLY A 439 -6.91 -1.08 4.79
CA GLY A 439 -5.82 -0.23 5.24
C GLY A 439 -4.53 -0.50 4.46
N THR A 440 -3.46 -0.86 5.17
CA THR A 440 -2.14 -1.08 4.56
C THR A 440 -1.51 -2.36 5.12
N PRO A 441 -1.10 -3.33 4.30
CA PRO A 441 -0.36 -4.50 4.78
C PRO A 441 1.16 -4.22 4.76
N ILE A 442 1.84 -4.66 5.82
CA ILE A 442 3.30 -4.81 5.89
C ILE A 442 3.63 -6.26 5.57
N ILE A 443 4.47 -6.47 4.56
CA ILE A 443 5.02 -7.78 4.18
C ILE A 443 6.49 -7.80 4.60
N TYR A 444 6.91 -8.77 5.40
CA TYR A 444 8.30 -8.94 5.78
C TYR A 444 9.03 -9.80 4.74
N TYR A 445 10.26 -9.45 4.38
CA TYR A 445 10.96 -10.09 3.27
C TYR A 445 11.04 -11.62 3.40
N GLY A 446 10.72 -12.33 2.31
CA GLY A 446 10.68 -13.78 2.27
C GLY A 446 9.37 -14.42 2.77
N ASP A 447 8.45 -13.66 3.37
CA ASP A 447 7.09 -14.17 3.63
C ASP A 447 6.40 -14.53 2.29
N GLU A 448 6.70 -13.81 1.20
CA GLU A 448 6.22 -14.08 -0.16
C GLU A 448 6.75 -15.37 -0.81
N LEU A 449 7.83 -15.94 -0.28
CA LEU A 449 8.35 -17.26 -0.67
C LEU A 449 7.90 -18.36 0.32
N GLY A 450 7.36 -17.95 1.48
CA GLY A 450 7.04 -18.82 2.61
C GLY A 450 8.27 -19.26 3.38
N LEU A 451 9.31 -18.42 3.49
CA LEU A 451 10.56 -18.80 4.16
C LEU A 451 10.31 -19.25 5.61
N ARG A 452 11.03 -20.30 6.01
CA ARG A 452 11.10 -20.79 7.40
C ARG A 452 12.21 -20.11 8.19
N ASP A 453 12.07 -20.14 9.50
CA ASP A 453 13.13 -19.83 10.46
C ASP A 453 14.41 -20.63 10.14
N VAL A 454 15.55 -19.94 10.09
CA VAL A 454 16.85 -20.56 9.84
C VAL A 454 17.43 -21.10 11.14
N GLN A 455 17.80 -22.37 11.15
CA GLN A 455 18.39 -23.02 12.32
C GLN A 455 19.77 -22.42 12.63
N ASN A 456 20.25 -22.59 13.86
CA ASN A 456 21.57 -22.16 14.35
C ASN A 456 21.84 -20.63 14.38
N LEU A 457 20.93 -19.78 13.90
CA LEU A 457 21.03 -18.33 14.08
C LEU A 457 20.47 -17.89 15.44
N LYS A 458 21.13 -16.90 16.05
CA LYS A 458 20.64 -16.20 17.26
C LYS A 458 19.26 -15.55 17.06
N PHE A 459 18.97 -15.12 15.83
CA PHE A 459 17.68 -14.56 15.40
C PHE A 459 17.21 -15.30 14.14
N PRO A 460 16.52 -16.45 14.28
CA PRO A 460 16.25 -17.38 13.18
C PRO A 460 15.37 -16.78 12.06
N GLN A 461 14.52 -15.80 12.39
CA GLN A 461 13.71 -15.05 11.44
C GLN A 461 14.50 -14.08 10.54
N ARG A 462 15.82 -13.96 10.78
CA ARG A 462 16.74 -13.08 10.04
C ARG A 462 17.76 -13.88 9.25
N GLY A 463 17.33 -15.00 8.68
CA GLY A 463 18.10 -15.70 7.66
C GLY A 463 18.16 -14.91 6.34
N PRO A 464 19.19 -15.13 5.52
CA PRO A 464 19.35 -14.45 4.23
C PRO A 464 18.22 -14.80 3.25
N MET A 465 18.03 -13.92 2.27
CA MET A 465 17.07 -14.12 1.18
C MET A 465 17.68 -15.06 0.12
N PRO A 466 17.09 -16.23 -0.16
CA PRO A 466 17.58 -17.12 -1.23
C PRO A 466 17.10 -16.60 -2.59
N TRP A 467 17.98 -15.92 -3.31
CA TRP A 467 17.69 -15.37 -4.64
C TRP A 467 17.66 -16.45 -5.72
N ASP A 468 18.61 -17.36 -5.64
CA ASP A 468 18.89 -18.42 -6.60
C ASP A 468 19.46 -19.66 -5.87
N SER A 469 19.80 -20.70 -6.62
CA SER A 469 20.40 -21.94 -6.08
C SER A 469 21.84 -21.79 -5.56
N SER A 470 22.52 -20.67 -5.85
CA SER A 470 23.89 -20.37 -5.40
C SER A 470 23.95 -19.47 -4.17
N SER A 471 22.80 -18.90 -3.79
CA SER A 471 22.68 -17.89 -2.74
C SER A 471 23.17 -18.45 -1.40
N PRO A 472 24.07 -17.74 -0.68
CA PRO A 472 24.73 -18.27 0.49
C PRO A 472 23.78 -18.35 1.70
N PHE A 473 23.03 -19.44 1.79
CA PHE A 473 22.85 -20.12 3.07
C PHE A 473 24.20 -20.74 3.42
N ASP A 474 24.82 -20.27 4.51
CA ASP A 474 26.21 -20.58 4.84
C ASP A 474 26.47 -22.09 4.94
N ASN A 475 27.26 -22.60 4.00
CA ASN A 475 27.62 -24.01 3.84
C ASN A 475 28.68 -24.46 4.88
N ARG A 476 28.68 -23.88 6.09
CA ARG A 476 29.72 -24.06 7.13
C ARG A 476 29.21 -24.56 8.48
N THR A 477 27.98 -25.04 8.59
CA THR A 477 27.60 -25.90 9.71
C THR A 477 26.91 -27.17 9.22
N ASP A 478 27.32 -28.31 9.78
CA ASP A 478 26.88 -29.67 9.44
C ASP A 478 25.41 -29.93 9.86
N GLY A 479 24.50 -29.22 9.20
CA GLY A 479 23.08 -29.15 9.51
C GLY A 479 22.28 -28.16 8.66
N ALA A 480 22.88 -27.55 7.64
CA ALA A 480 22.15 -26.75 6.66
C ALA A 480 21.15 -27.64 5.91
N GLY A 481 19.87 -27.50 6.24
CA GLY A 481 18.79 -28.09 5.44
C GLY A 481 18.81 -27.53 4.02
N SER A 482 18.41 -28.33 3.04
CA SER A 482 18.25 -27.89 1.65
C SER A 482 17.39 -26.62 1.58
N ILE A 483 17.77 -25.66 0.75
CA ILE A 483 16.94 -24.49 0.43
C ILE A 483 15.60 -25.02 -0.11
N GLU A 484 14.54 -24.97 0.71
CA GLU A 484 13.21 -25.48 0.32
C GLU A 484 12.63 -24.69 -0.87
N THR A 485 12.95 -23.39 -0.96
CA THR A 485 12.45 -22.45 -1.97
C THR A 485 13.45 -21.32 -2.19
N ASN A 486 13.65 -20.89 -3.44
CA ASN A 486 14.37 -19.67 -3.80
C ASN A 486 13.51 -18.78 -4.73
N PHE A 487 13.91 -17.53 -4.91
CA PHE A 487 13.16 -16.56 -5.71
C PHE A 487 13.13 -16.89 -7.21
N GLU A 488 14.22 -17.38 -7.80
CA GLU A 488 14.31 -17.69 -9.23
C GLU A 488 13.35 -18.83 -9.63
N ASP A 489 13.33 -19.94 -8.88
CA ASP A 489 12.44 -21.07 -9.14
C ASP A 489 10.96 -20.70 -8.95
N GLU A 490 10.64 -19.95 -7.88
CA GLU A 490 9.29 -19.42 -7.64
C GLU A 490 8.88 -18.38 -8.70
N LEU A 491 9.82 -17.65 -9.30
CA LEU A 491 9.55 -16.73 -10.40
C LEU A 491 9.26 -17.48 -11.70
N ALA A 492 9.95 -18.60 -11.94
CA ALA A 492 9.80 -19.43 -13.13
C ALA A 492 8.47 -20.21 -13.18
N ASP A 493 8.03 -20.85 -12.08
CA ASP A 493 6.70 -21.50 -12.07
C ASP A 493 5.56 -20.48 -11.94
N SER A 494 4.88 -20.22 -13.05
CA SER A 494 3.65 -19.40 -13.13
C SER A 494 2.52 -19.78 -12.14
N ARG A 495 2.58 -20.96 -11.50
CA ARG A 495 1.60 -21.45 -10.52
C ARG A 495 2.09 -21.34 -9.07
N SER A 496 3.31 -20.85 -8.85
CA SER A 496 3.96 -20.75 -7.54
C SER A 496 3.24 -19.81 -6.57
N PHE A 497 3.68 -19.85 -5.31
CA PHE A 497 3.17 -18.96 -4.26
C PHE A 497 3.52 -17.50 -4.56
N LEU A 498 4.73 -17.24 -5.06
CA LEU A 498 5.15 -15.90 -5.45
C LEU A 498 4.20 -15.26 -6.48
N HIS A 499 3.69 -16.02 -7.44
CA HIS A 499 2.71 -15.49 -8.40
C HIS A 499 1.33 -15.24 -7.78
N SER A 500 0.89 -16.04 -6.80
CA SER A 500 -0.30 -15.78 -5.98
C SER A 500 -0.21 -14.43 -5.25
N VAL A 501 0.92 -14.19 -4.58
CA VAL A 501 1.21 -12.93 -3.88
C VAL A 501 1.26 -11.74 -4.85
N ARG A 502 1.94 -11.89 -5.98
CA ARG A 502 2.02 -10.83 -7.01
C ARG A 502 0.68 -10.54 -7.66
N ALA A 503 -0.21 -11.52 -7.81
CA ALA A 503 -1.58 -11.31 -8.28
C ALA A 503 -2.38 -10.46 -7.27
N MET A 504 -2.31 -10.79 -5.98
CA MET A 504 -2.98 -10.02 -4.92
C MET A 504 -2.42 -8.60 -4.76
N ALA A 505 -1.10 -8.43 -4.80
CA ALA A 505 -0.46 -7.11 -4.76
C ALA A 505 -0.92 -6.21 -5.92
N ARG A 506 -0.95 -6.74 -7.15
CA ARG A 506 -1.46 -6.02 -8.34
C ARG A 506 -2.95 -5.72 -8.25
N LEU A 507 -3.75 -6.64 -7.71
CA LEU A 507 -5.19 -6.46 -7.50
C LEU A 507 -5.44 -5.32 -6.51
N ARG A 508 -4.79 -5.35 -5.33
CA ARG A 508 -4.94 -4.31 -4.30
C ARG A 508 -4.59 -2.92 -4.81
N LEU A 509 -3.51 -2.76 -5.58
CA LEU A 509 -3.12 -1.45 -6.11
C LEU A 509 -4.09 -0.88 -7.16
N ARG A 510 -4.96 -1.71 -7.76
CA ARG A 510 -5.86 -1.31 -8.86
C ARG A 510 -7.34 -1.32 -8.50
N ASP A 511 -7.76 -2.14 -7.54
CA ASP A 511 -9.17 -2.35 -7.27
C ASP A 511 -9.76 -1.37 -6.27
N ALA A 512 -10.90 -0.75 -6.61
CA ALA A 512 -11.54 0.24 -5.76
C ALA A 512 -12.04 -0.35 -4.42
N ALA A 513 -12.59 -1.57 -4.41
CA ALA A 513 -13.11 -2.19 -3.20
C ALA A 513 -12.01 -2.64 -2.24
N LEU A 514 -10.78 -2.86 -2.72
CA LEU A 514 -9.59 -3.14 -1.89
C LEU A 514 -8.81 -1.89 -1.45
N ARG A 515 -9.10 -0.72 -2.03
CA ARG A 515 -8.47 0.58 -1.67
C ARG A 515 -9.38 1.53 -0.91
N ALA A 516 -10.70 1.35 -0.99
CA ALA A 516 -11.68 2.11 -0.24
C ALA A 516 -11.65 1.65 1.22
N ASP A 517 -10.88 2.35 2.04
CA ASP A 517 -10.58 1.98 3.42
C ASP A 517 -10.87 3.15 4.36
N GLY A 518 -11.53 2.88 5.49
CA GLY A 518 -11.83 3.85 6.54
C GLY A 518 -12.87 4.94 6.20
N THR A 519 -13.29 5.09 4.94
CA THR A 519 -14.35 6.04 4.54
C THR A 519 -15.75 5.43 4.69
N ALA A 520 -16.80 6.25 4.51
CA ALA A 520 -18.20 5.83 4.65
C ALA A 520 -18.61 4.67 3.71
N ASP A 521 -17.84 4.48 2.64
CA ASP A 521 -18.22 3.71 1.45
C ASP A 521 -17.60 2.30 1.41
N GLY A 522 -16.43 2.08 2.02
CA GLY A 522 -15.71 0.81 1.98
C GLY A 522 -16.07 -0.14 3.14
N ARG A 523 -16.42 -1.40 2.84
CA ARG A 523 -16.78 -2.41 3.86
C ARG A 523 -15.97 -3.69 3.73
N THR A 524 -15.62 -4.23 4.89
CA THR A 524 -15.07 -5.59 5.04
C THR A 524 -16.04 -6.42 5.87
N TYR A 525 -16.35 -7.62 5.41
CA TYR A 525 -17.12 -8.61 6.17
C TYR A 525 -16.35 -9.93 6.21
N ILE A 526 -16.19 -10.49 7.40
CA ILE A 526 -15.61 -11.82 7.61
C ILE A 526 -16.74 -12.76 8.06
N THR A 527 -16.82 -13.95 7.49
CA THR A 527 -17.86 -14.91 7.87
C THR A 527 -17.49 -15.65 9.13
N LYS A 528 -18.50 -16.27 9.76
CA LYS A 528 -18.28 -17.38 10.68
C LYS A 528 -17.57 -18.53 9.94
N ARG A 529 -16.95 -19.39 10.75
CA ARG A 529 -16.22 -20.59 10.30
C ARG A 529 -17.20 -21.65 9.81
N VAL A 530 -16.89 -22.28 8.68
CA VAL A 530 -17.52 -23.53 8.21
C VAL A 530 -16.62 -24.68 8.68
N ASP A 531 -17.22 -25.64 9.38
CA ASP A 531 -16.58 -26.84 9.96
C ASP A 531 -15.30 -26.57 10.77
N GLY A 532 -15.15 -25.36 11.32
CA GLY A 532 -13.96 -24.91 12.06
C GLY A 532 -12.68 -24.76 11.22
N GLN A 533 -12.77 -24.88 9.89
CA GLN A 533 -11.63 -25.05 8.99
C GLN A 533 -11.59 -24.05 7.82
N ALA A 534 -12.72 -23.50 7.40
CA ALA A 534 -12.80 -22.50 6.34
C ALA A 534 -13.60 -21.27 6.73
N PHE A 535 -13.30 -20.14 6.10
CA PHE A 535 -14.10 -18.92 6.18
C PHE A 535 -13.89 -18.06 4.93
N ALA A 536 -14.73 -17.03 4.79
CA ALA A 536 -14.64 -16.04 3.74
C ALA A 536 -14.33 -14.66 4.31
N LEU A 537 -13.61 -13.86 3.53
CA LEU A 537 -13.50 -12.42 3.69
C LEU A 537 -14.01 -11.74 2.42
N CYS A 538 -14.94 -10.81 2.57
CA CYS A 538 -15.55 -10.08 1.47
C CYS A 538 -15.32 -8.58 1.62
N ARG A 539 -14.93 -7.96 0.51
CA ARG A 539 -14.65 -6.53 0.34
C ARG A 539 -15.59 -5.95 -0.69
N TYR A 540 -16.33 -4.91 -0.31
CA TYR A 540 -17.37 -4.33 -1.17
C TYR A 540 -17.56 -2.85 -0.86
N LEU A 541 -18.15 -2.13 -1.82
CA LEU A 541 -18.54 -0.74 -1.65
C LEU A 541 -20.04 -0.64 -1.32
N CYS A 542 -20.43 0.30 -0.46
CA CYS A 542 -21.82 0.57 -0.13
C CYS A 542 -22.11 2.07 -0.13
N CYS A 543 -23.24 2.48 -0.72
CA CYS A 543 -23.75 3.85 -0.60
C CYS A 543 -24.59 3.94 0.68
N ARG A 544 -24.43 5.05 1.41
CA ARG A 544 -25.29 5.38 2.54
C ARG A 544 -26.52 6.14 2.04
N GLU A 545 -27.59 5.42 1.76
CA GLU A 545 -28.88 6.02 1.46
C GLU A 545 -29.58 6.45 2.77
N GLU A 546 -29.69 7.75 3.00
CA GLU A 546 -30.63 8.28 3.99
C GLU A 546 -32.06 8.10 3.45
N GLU A 547 -32.72 6.99 3.78
CA GLU A 547 -34.17 6.84 3.58
C GLU A 547 -34.91 7.88 4.46
N LYS A 548 -35.10 9.09 3.93
CA LYS A 548 -36.09 10.04 4.45
C LYS A 548 -37.49 9.57 4.07
N LYS A 549 -37.97 8.50 4.73
CA LYS A 549 -39.38 8.13 4.72
C LYS A 549 -40.17 9.19 5.47
N TRP A 550 -40.80 10.09 4.72
CA TRP A 550 -41.87 10.95 5.23
C TRP A 550 -43.11 10.08 5.45
N ASN A 551 -43.15 9.37 6.58
CA ASN A 551 -44.37 8.82 7.13
C ASN A 551 -44.93 9.88 8.08
N GLY A 552 -46.11 10.42 7.77
CA GLY A 552 -46.75 11.42 8.62
C GLY A 552 -47.18 10.81 9.96
N GLY A 553 -46.70 11.41 11.05
CA GLY A 553 -47.27 11.27 12.39
C GLY A 553 -47.18 9.88 13.04
N ASP A 554 -45.98 9.43 13.42
CA ASP A 554 -45.82 8.69 14.68
C ASP A 554 -44.36 8.70 15.18
N GLU A 555 -44.14 8.98 16.46
CA GLU A 555 -42.81 9.14 17.08
C GLU A 555 -42.21 7.81 17.55
N SER A 556 -41.88 6.92 16.61
CA SER A 556 -41.08 5.72 16.89
C SER A 556 -40.09 5.39 15.77
N GLN A 557 -39.21 6.34 15.44
CA GLN A 557 -38.20 6.16 14.39
C GLN A 557 -37.06 5.21 14.77
N GLN A 558 -37.26 3.91 14.56
CA GLN A 558 -36.12 3.02 14.26
C GLN A 558 -35.63 3.30 12.83
N GLN A 559 -34.55 4.07 12.72
CA GLN A 559 -33.85 4.31 11.45
C GLN A 559 -33.29 3.00 10.88
N ARG A 560 -34.06 2.33 10.00
CA ARG A 560 -33.53 1.24 9.16
C ARG A 560 -32.63 1.83 8.08
N MET A 561 -31.33 1.91 8.37
CA MET A 561 -30.33 2.24 7.36
C MET A 561 -30.25 1.10 6.32
N SER A 562 -30.81 1.33 5.12
CA SER A 562 -30.57 0.47 3.97
C SER A 562 -29.20 0.79 3.38
N THR A 563 -28.20 -0.06 3.60
CA THR A 563 -26.94 -0.01 2.85
C THR A 563 -27.11 -0.70 1.51
N THR A 564 -27.14 0.08 0.43
CA THR A 564 -27.14 -0.45 -0.94
C THR A 564 -25.70 -0.66 -1.39
N VAL A 565 -25.34 -1.92 -1.64
CA VAL A 565 -24.05 -2.33 -2.21
C VAL A 565 -23.99 -1.85 -3.66
N TYR A 566 -22.84 -1.37 -4.12
CA TYR A 566 -22.65 -0.95 -5.50
C TYR A 566 -21.32 -1.42 -6.08
N GLY A 567 -21.29 -1.67 -7.38
CA GLY A 567 -20.10 -2.09 -8.11
C GLY A 567 -19.63 -3.49 -7.73
N ASP A 568 -18.34 -3.74 -7.95
CA ASP A 568 -17.77 -5.07 -7.80
C ASP A 568 -17.44 -5.40 -6.33
N SER A 569 -17.71 -6.64 -5.93
CA SER A 569 -17.26 -7.21 -4.65
C SER A 569 -16.08 -8.15 -4.87
N VAL A 570 -15.05 -8.06 -4.02
CA VAL A 570 -13.93 -9.02 -3.99
C VAL A 570 -14.16 -10.01 -2.84
N VAL A 571 -14.16 -11.31 -3.15
CA VAL A 571 -14.35 -12.38 -2.18
C VAL A 571 -13.10 -13.25 -2.12
N VAL A 572 -12.52 -13.38 -0.94
CA VAL A 572 -11.46 -14.33 -0.59
C VAL A 572 -12.11 -15.50 0.14
N LEU A 573 -12.02 -16.71 -0.41
CA LEU A 573 -12.40 -17.95 0.25
C LEU A 573 -11.13 -18.73 0.59
N VAL A 574 -11.00 -19.19 1.84
CA VAL A 574 -9.85 -19.96 2.30
C VAL A 574 -10.31 -21.18 3.08
N ASN A 575 -9.72 -22.33 2.78
CA ASN A 575 -9.90 -23.58 3.50
C ASN A 575 -8.55 -24.06 4.04
N PHE A 576 -8.38 -23.98 5.35
CA PHE A 576 -7.21 -24.50 6.06
C PHE A 576 -7.36 -26.00 6.38
N GLY A 577 -8.53 -26.59 6.10
CA GLY A 577 -8.85 -27.97 6.41
C GLY A 577 -8.20 -29.00 5.48
N PRO A 578 -8.01 -30.25 5.94
CA PRO A 578 -7.56 -31.37 5.13
C PRO A 578 -8.68 -31.94 4.21
N THR A 579 -9.92 -31.49 4.35
CA THR A 579 -11.07 -31.97 3.56
C THR A 579 -11.64 -30.88 2.65
N PRO A 580 -12.06 -31.20 1.40
CA PRO A 580 -12.85 -30.29 0.58
C PRO A 580 -14.19 -29.95 1.22
N LEU A 581 -14.71 -28.75 0.95
CA LEU A 581 -16.00 -28.29 1.46
C LEU A 581 -16.72 -27.32 0.50
N THR A 582 -18.01 -27.12 0.76
CA THR A 582 -18.88 -26.27 -0.06
C THR A 582 -19.26 -25.02 0.72
N PHE A 583 -18.77 -23.87 0.26
CA PHE A 583 -19.01 -22.59 0.91
C PHE A 583 -20.31 -21.94 0.41
N SER A 584 -21.20 -21.54 1.33
CA SER A 584 -22.42 -20.77 1.02
C SER A 584 -22.10 -19.29 0.88
N LEU A 585 -22.28 -18.74 -0.33
CA LEU A 585 -22.17 -17.30 -0.55
C LEU A 585 -23.35 -16.52 0.06
N SER A 586 -24.44 -17.20 0.46
CA SER A 586 -25.61 -16.52 1.04
C SER A 586 -25.33 -15.85 2.39
N ASP A 587 -24.21 -16.19 3.04
CA ASP A 587 -23.79 -15.62 4.32
C ASP A 587 -23.01 -14.30 4.16
N LEU A 588 -22.76 -13.86 2.91
CA LEU A 588 -22.08 -12.61 2.59
C LEU A 588 -23.10 -11.49 2.29
N PRO A 589 -22.99 -10.31 2.92
CA PRO A 589 -23.95 -9.22 2.73
C PRO A 589 -24.23 -8.82 1.26
N PRO A 590 -23.22 -8.73 0.36
CA PRO A 590 -23.43 -8.44 -1.05
C PRO A 590 -24.30 -9.48 -1.80
N PHE A 591 -24.40 -10.68 -1.26
CA PHE A 591 -25.12 -11.81 -1.85
C PHE A 591 -26.48 -12.06 -1.20
N HIS A 592 -26.92 -11.27 -0.20
CA HIS A 592 -28.23 -11.43 0.40
C HIS A 592 -29.36 -11.24 -0.65
N ARG A 593 -29.33 -10.14 -1.42
CA ARG A 593 -30.29 -9.87 -2.50
C ARG A 593 -30.10 -10.87 -3.66
N ARG A 594 -31.18 -11.47 -4.17
CA ARG A 594 -31.13 -12.38 -5.32
C ARG A 594 -30.94 -11.59 -6.62
N GLY A 595 -30.05 -12.07 -7.49
CA GLY A 595 -29.89 -11.57 -8.86
C GLY A 595 -28.84 -10.48 -9.08
N VAL A 596 -28.28 -9.87 -8.02
CA VAL A 596 -27.22 -8.84 -8.09
C VAL A 596 -25.94 -9.42 -8.70
N TYR A 597 -25.30 -10.36 -8.00
CA TYR A 597 -24.13 -11.07 -8.51
C TYR A 597 -24.52 -12.42 -9.11
N ARG A 598 -24.44 -12.53 -10.44
CA ARG A 598 -24.71 -13.78 -11.18
C ARG A 598 -23.43 -14.45 -11.68
N ARG A 599 -22.37 -13.69 -11.88
CA ARG A 599 -21.08 -14.15 -12.38
C ARG A 599 -19.94 -13.53 -11.57
N GLY A 600 -18.87 -14.28 -11.45
CA GLY A 600 -17.60 -13.79 -10.92
C GLY A 600 -16.44 -14.20 -11.82
N ARG A 601 -15.23 -13.75 -11.48
CA ARG A 601 -13.99 -14.11 -12.17
C ARG A 601 -12.87 -14.32 -11.17
N ILE A 602 -12.15 -15.45 -11.28
CA ILE A 602 -10.93 -15.69 -10.49
C ILE A 602 -9.88 -14.61 -10.82
N VAL A 603 -9.37 -13.93 -9.80
CA VAL A 603 -8.36 -12.87 -9.90
C VAL A 603 -7.05 -13.22 -9.19
N ALA A 604 -7.11 -14.04 -8.14
CA ALA A 604 -5.96 -14.70 -7.53
C ALA A 604 -6.40 -16.04 -6.94
N ARG A 605 -5.45 -16.89 -6.58
CA ARG A 605 -5.67 -18.22 -5.97
C ARG A 605 -4.36 -18.73 -5.38
N SER A 606 -4.44 -19.73 -4.52
CA SER A 606 -3.29 -20.46 -4.02
C SER A 606 -2.61 -21.33 -5.09
N ALA A 607 -1.38 -21.77 -4.84
CA ALA A 607 -0.63 -22.66 -5.72
C ALA A 607 -1.31 -24.03 -5.88
N ASN A 608 -1.78 -24.62 -4.78
CA ASN A 608 -2.52 -25.89 -4.78
C ASN A 608 -3.95 -25.80 -5.38
N ALA A 609 -4.46 -24.59 -5.65
CA ALA A 609 -5.71 -24.35 -6.37
C ALA A 609 -5.51 -24.27 -7.90
N ALA A 610 -4.27 -24.36 -8.39
CA ALA A 610 -3.91 -24.03 -9.77
C ALA A 610 -4.60 -24.86 -10.86
N SER A 611 -4.80 -26.16 -10.61
CA SER A 611 -5.40 -27.10 -11.57
C SER A 611 -6.89 -26.87 -11.78
N LYS A 612 -7.61 -26.39 -10.75
CA LYS A 612 -9.07 -26.23 -10.76
C LYS A 612 -9.53 -24.80 -11.05
N PHE A 613 -8.73 -23.79 -10.69
CA PHE A 613 -9.11 -22.38 -10.74
C PHE A 613 -8.13 -21.57 -11.59
N ALA A 614 -8.30 -21.60 -12.92
CA ALA A 614 -7.50 -20.78 -13.82
C ALA A 614 -7.77 -19.27 -13.59
N LEU A 615 -6.71 -18.45 -13.64
CA LEU A 615 -6.84 -16.99 -13.55
C LEU A 615 -7.68 -16.47 -14.73
N GLY A 616 -8.59 -15.54 -14.45
CA GLY A 616 -9.51 -15.02 -15.47
C GLY A 616 -10.70 -15.93 -15.79
N HIS A 617 -10.77 -17.16 -15.27
CA HIS A 617 -11.92 -18.05 -15.48
C HIS A 617 -13.16 -17.52 -14.78
N GLY A 618 -14.32 -17.66 -15.44
CA GLY A 618 -15.62 -17.29 -14.89
C GLY A 618 -16.08 -18.26 -13.80
N ILE A 619 -16.74 -17.75 -12.77
CA ILE A 619 -17.47 -18.55 -11.77
C ILE A 619 -18.95 -18.26 -11.94
N ASP A 620 -19.77 -19.30 -12.00
CA ASP A 620 -21.22 -19.17 -11.87
C ASP A 620 -21.58 -18.96 -10.39
N LEU A 621 -22.22 -17.82 -10.09
CA LEU A 621 -22.64 -17.46 -8.73
C LEU A 621 -24.15 -17.68 -8.52
N ASN A 622 -24.91 -18.11 -9.54
CA ASN A 622 -26.35 -18.33 -9.44
C ASN A 622 -26.70 -19.40 -8.39
N GLY A 623 -25.91 -20.48 -8.30
CA GLY A 623 -26.06 -21.51 -7.27
C GLY A 623 -25.68 -21.07 -5.85
N ARG A 624 -25.07 -19.88 -5.70
CA ARG A 624 -24.57 -19.32 -4.42
C ARG A 624 -23.71 -20.28 -3.59
N GLN A 625 -23.04 -21.23 -4.23
CA GLN A 625 -22.18 -22.22 -3.59
C GLN A 625 -20.86 -22.34 -4.35
N VAL A 626 -19.75 -22.42 -3.62
CA VAL A 626 -18.40 -22.59 -4.20
C VAL A 626 -17.69 -23.75 -3.53
N HIS A 627 -17.26 -24.73 -4.33
CA HIS A 627 -16.61 -25.96 -3.85
C HIS A 627 -15.10 -25.80 -3.82
N ILE A 628 -14.52 -25.66 -2.63
CA ILE A 628 -13.10 -25.42 -2.38
C ILE A 628 -12.41 -26.69 -1.85
N GLY A 629 -11.22 -27.01 -2.36
CA GLY A 629 -10.45 -28.17 -1.94
C GLY A 629 -9.74 -27.99 -0.60
N ALA A 630 -9.12 -29.06 -0.11
CA ALA A 630 -8.29 -29.04 1.09
C ALA A 630 -7.08 -28.10 0.93
N GLY A 631 -6.80 -27.29 1.95
CA GLY A 631 -5.71 -26.31 1.93
C GLY A 631 -5.82 -25.21 0.86
N GLN A 632 -6.92 -25.10 0.12
CA GLN A 632 -7.04 -24.18 -1.03
C GLN A 632 -7.54 -22.80 -0.62
N GLY A 633 -7.03 -21.77 -1.31
CA GLY A 633 -7.51 -20.40 -1.25
C GLY A 633 -7.83 -19.88 -2.64
N ILE A 634 -8.95 -19.19 -2.81
CA ILE A 634 -9.32 -18.55 -4.07
C ILE A 634 -9.83 -17.14 -3.84
N VAL A 635 -9.51 -16.24 -4.77
CA VAL A 635 -9.99 -14.87 -4.75
C VAL A 635 -10.70 -14.59 -6.07
N PHE A 636 -11.96 -14.19 -5.98
CA PHE A 636 -12.75 -13.84 -7.15
C PHE A 636 -13.41 -12.48 -7.00
N LYS A 637 -13.56 -11.81 -8.14
CA LYS A 637 -14.34 -10.58 -8.25
C LYS A 637 -15.75 -10.95 -8.72
N ALA A 638 -16.76 -10.60 -7.95
CA ALA A 638 -18.17 -10.68 -8.33
C ALA A 638 -18.62 -9.32 -8.87
N PHE A 639 -19.32 -9.33 -10.01
CA PHE A 639 -19.74 -8.12 -10.73
C PHE A 639 -21.25 -8.18 -11.04
N GLU A 640 -21.89 -7.02 -10.96
CA GLU A 640 -23.29 -6.81 -11.33
C GLU A 640 -23.42 -6.84 -12.87
N PHE A 641 -24.57 -7.27 -13.39
CA PHE A 641 -24.76 -7.61 -14.82
C PHE A 641 -26.06 -7.02 -15.39
#